data_AF-A0A6N2L3E8-F1
#
_entry.id   AF-A0A6N2L3E8-F1
#
_cell.length_a   1.000
_cell.length_b   1.000
_cell.length_c   1.000
_cell.angle_alpha   90.00
_cell.angle_beta   90.00
_cell.angle_gamma   90.00
#
_symmetry.space_group_name_H-M   'P 1'
#
loop_
_entity.id
_entity.type
_entity.pdbx_description
1 polymer ?
#
loop_
_entity_poly.entity_id
_entity_poly.type
_entity_poly.pdbx_seq_one_letter_code
_entity_poly.pdbx_strand_id
1 'polypeptide(L)'
;MTCRRLPLAFLFFLYLVISSHSLDFDNLHKKHKSKIKGPIKTLVIIVMENRSFDHVLGWLKSTRPEIDGLTGSESNRISVSDSNADEIFVSDDAVFIDSDPGHSFQAIREQIFGSNDSFADPAPMSGFAQQAKTMSENMSKIVMSGFKPSRVPVYTELANEFAVFDRWFASVPASTQPNRLYVHSATSHGAMSNVRKDLIHGFPQKTIFDSLDENGLSFGVYYQNIPATLFLTSLRKLKHALKFHSYELKFKLHAKLGKLPNYVVVEQRYFDVELFPANDDHPSHDVARGQRFVKEVYETLRSSPQWKEMALLITYDEHGGFYDHVPTPMRGVPNPDGIIGSDPYYFQFNRLGVRVPTLLISPWIDKGTVIHEPVGPRPSSQFEHSSIPATVKKLFNLKSNFLTRRDAWAGSFENYFYLRDTPRDDCPETLPEVTASMRPWGPKEDASLTEFQVEMIQLASQLNGDYVLSAYPDIGKSMTVGEANRYAEDAVRRFLEAGRAALRAGANESAIVTMRPSLTTRIPAGGHENTGIRGPVAILHRLAAGKIAIQPTLSPNIPMEVSWEQSVTDSINTIYLLFSAYLVFMMQLGFAMLCAGSVRAKNAMNIMLTNVVDAVVGSISYYLFGFAFAFGDGANSNPFIGTTFFALKDIPDTSYDYSYFLYQWAFAIAVAGITSGSIAERTQFSAYLVFSFFLSGFVYPIVVHWVWSSSGWLSPSSETLFGSGAIDFAGSGVVHLVGGIAGLWGSFIQGPRVGRFDAFGKPVPMRGHNATLVVLGTFLLWFGWFGFNPGSFGKILVAYPNTTSQGNWTGVGRTAVTTTLAGSTAGLTTLFGRRLLVGHWDALDACNGLLGGFVAITSGCSVVEPWAALVCGFCAAWVLIGLNILALKLQFDDPLEATQLHGGCGAWGLIFTGLFAKKEFVIQVYNSGAAGVVRPYGLLLGGGWGLIGCQVVELLVIVAWVSITMGPVFFALDKLKMFRISIDDEVAGLDISSHGGYAYAAHPQENHPLFYSDYMGIQGLNDS
;
A
#
# COMPACT_ATOMS: atom_id res chain seq x y z
N MET A 1 12.53 -35.68 -29.34
CA MET A 1 11.07 -35.39 -29.35
C MET A 1 10.68 -34.84 -27.98
N THR A 2 10.88 -33.54 -27.75
CA THR A 2 10.71 -32.94 -26.41
C THR A 2 10.41 -31.44 -26.56
N CYS A 3 9.14 -31.09 -26.75
CA CYS A 3 8.69 -29.70 -26.63
C CYS A 3 7.18 -29.67 -26.33
N ARG A 4 6.80 -29.87 -25.06
CA ARG A 4 5.45 -29.54 -24.56
C ARG A 4 5.52 -29.23 -23.07
N ARG A 5 5.77 -27.96 -22.77
CA ARG A 5 5.30 -27.22 -21.59
C ARG A 5 5.61 -25.75 -21.90
N LEU A 6 4.70 -25.07 -22.61
CA LEU A 6 4.72 -23.61 -22.58
C LEU A 6 4.58 -23.19 -21.11
N PRO A 7 5.44 -22.30 -20.58
CA PRO A 7 5.34 -21.87 -19.19
C PRO A 7 4.00 -21.16 -19.00
N LEU A 8 3.29 -21.50 -17.92
CA LEU A 8 2.00 -20.90 -17.52
C LEU A 8 2.03 -19.36 -17.57
N ALA A 9 3.21 -18.78 -17.33
CA ALA A 9 3.47 -17.35 -17.42
C ALA A 9 3.34 -16.76 -18.85
N PHE A 10 3.70 -17.50 -19.90
CA PHE A 10 3.51 -17.04 -21.29
C PHE A 10 2.04 -17.04 -21.67
N LEU A 11 1.28 -18.07 -21.27
CA LEU A 11 -0.17 -18.12 -21.47
C LEU A 11 -0.89 -17.04 -20.65
N PHE A 12 -0.42 -16.74 -19.44
CA PHE A 12 -0.93 -15.65 -18.61
C PHE A 12 -0.62 -14.27 -19.22
N PHE A 13 0.58 -14.06 -19.75
CA PHE A 13 0.92 -12.82 -20.46
C PHE A 13 0.09 -12.65 -21.73
N LEU A 14 -0.06 -13.72 -22.54
CA LEU A 14 -0.93 -13.69 -23.72
C LEU A 14 -2.39 -13.41 -23.33
N TYR A 15 -2.86 -13.98 -22.23
CA TYR A 15 -4.19 -13.68 -21.67
C TYR A 15 -4.32 -12.21 -21.25
N LEU A 16 -3.31 -11.61 -20.61
CA LEU A 16 -3.31 -10.18 -20.25
C LEU A 16 -3.30 -9.26 -21.48
N VAL A 17 -2.53 -9.60 -22.52
CA VAL A 17 -2.50 -8.86 -23.79
C VAL A 17 -3.86 -8.96 -24.49
N ILE A 18 -4.45 -10.15 -24.56
CA ILE A 18 -5.76 -10.37 -25.18
C ILE A 18 -6.90 -9.75 -24.35
N SER A 19 -6.84 -9.79 -23.02
CA SER A 19 -7.86 -9.22 -22.13
C SER A 19 -7.77 -7.69 -22.01
N SER A 20 -6.65 -7.09 -22.39
CA SER A 20 -6.51 -5.64 -22.54
C SER A 20 -7.24 -5.07 -23.76
N HIS A 21 -7.65 -5.93 -24.70
CA HIS A 21 -8.64 -5.56 -25.71
C HIS A 21 -10.03 -5.73 -25.13
N SER A 22 -10.81 -4.65 -25.20
CA SER A 22 -12.17 -4.51 -24.74
C SER A 22 -13.06 -5.67 -25.21
N LEU A 23 -13.10 -6.72 -24.41
CA LEU A 23 -14.27 -7.54 -24.21
C LEU A 23 -14.77 -7.17 -22.83
N ASP A 24 -15.88 -6.47 -22.79
CA ASP A 24 -16.69 -6.25 -21.59
C ASP A 24 -16.86 -7.59 -20.86
N PHE A 25 -16.02 -7.83 -19.85
CA PHE A 25 -16.12 -8.97 -18.94
C PHE A 25 -17.21 -8.76 -17.88
N ASP A 26 -18.11 -7.79 -18.08
CA ASP A 26 -19.28 -7.53 -17.25
C ASP A 26 -20.38 -8.61 -17.34
N ASN A 27 -20.21 -9.63 -18.19
CA ASN A 27 -21.25 -10.64 -18.42
C ASN A 27 -21.02 -12.02 -17.81
N LEU A 28 -19.92 -12.29 -17.10
CA LEU A 28 -19.73 -13.64 -16.54
C LEU A 28 -20.20 -13.87 -15.11
N HIS A 29 -20.60 -12.84 -14.35
CA HIS A 29 -21.25 -13.02 -13.03
C HIS A 29 -22.44 -12.05 -12.85
N LYS A 30 -23.43 -12.09 -13.75
CA LYS A 30 -24.76 -11.54 -13.45
C LYS A 30 -25.50 -12.48 -12.49
N LYS A 31 -25.08 -12.52 -11.23
CA LYS A 31 -26.04 -12.73 -10.14
C LYS A 31 -27.02 -11.56 -10.23
N HIS A 32 -28.32 -11.83 -10.33
CA HIS A 32 -29.37 -10.81 -10.33
C HIS A 32 -29.11 -9.79 -9.20
N LYS A 33 -28.58 -8.60 -9.53
CA LYS A 33 -28.37 -7.53 -8.55
C LYS A 33 -29.73 -7.16 -7.97
N SER A 34 -29.91 -7.36 -6.67
CA SER A 34 -31.06 -6.83 -5.94
C SER A 34 -31.09 -5.31 -6.15
N LYS A 35 -32.19 -4.78 -6.70
CA LYS A 35 -32.37 -3.33 -6.85
C LYS A 35 -32.83 -2.79 -5.50
N ILE A 36 -31.94 -2.10 -4.79
CA ILE A 36 -32.27 -1.39 -3.54
C ILE A 36 -33.34 -0.34 -3.87
N LYS A 37 -34.44 -0.37 -3.11
CA LYS A 37 -35.55 0.58 -3.23
C LYS A 37 -35.49 1.49 -2.01
N GLY A 38 -35.18 2.77 -2.24
CA GLY A 38 -35.05 3.75 -1.18
C GLY A 38 -33.90 4.73 -1.43
N PRO A 39 -33.86 5.84 -0.68
CA PRO A 39 -32.82 6.85 -0.82
C PRO A 39 -31.47 6.35 -0.30
N ILE A 40 -31.46 5.48 0.72
CA ILE A 40 -30.22 5.00 1.33
C ILE A 40 -29.73 3.72 0.64
N LYS A 41 -28.50 3.75 0.14
CA LYS A 41 -27.81 2.61 -0.48
C LYS A 41 -26.62 2.11 0.34
N THR A 42 -26.12 2.95 1.26
CA THR A 42 -25.00 2.65 2.15
C THR A 42 -25.36 2.96 3.60
N LEU A 43 -25.27 1.97 4.47
CA LEU A 43 -25.40 2.13 5.93
C LEU A 43 -24.03 1.95 6.58
N VAL A 44 -23.57 2.97 7.30
CA VAL A 44 -22.30 2.98 8.04
C VAL A 44 -22.59 2.80 9.53
N ILE A 45 -21.89 1.88 10.19
CA ILE A 45 -22.06 1.54 11.59
C ILE A 45 -20.77 1.80 12.36
N ILE A 46 -20.89 2.51 13.49
CA ILE A 46 -19.85 2.68 14.50
C ILE A 46 -20.42 2.18 15.83
N VAL A 47 -19.67 1.32 16.53
CA VAL A 47 -20.04 0.82 17.88
C VAL A 47 -18.95 1.23 18.86
N MET A 48 -19.20 2.28 19.63
CA MET A 48 -18.34 2.79 20.71
C MET A 48 -18.46 1.91 21.97
N GLU A 49 -17.64 2.14 23.00
CA GLU A 49 -17.57 1.27 24.19
C GLU A 49 -18.10 1.92 25.47
N ASN A 50 -18.83 1.11 26.25
CA ASN A 50 -18.99 1.21 27.70
C ASN A 50 -19.51 2.58 28.21
N ARG A 51 -20.67 3.03 27.72
CA ARG A 51 -21.34 4.26 28.19
C ARG A 51 -22.87 4.14 28.16
N SER A 52 -23.54 4.54 29.23
CA SER A 52 -25.01 4.67 29.26
C SER A 52 -25.49 5.88 28.47
N PHE A 53 -26.76 5.88 28.07
CA PHE A 53 -27.39 7.04 27.43
C PHE A 53 -27.28 8.28 28.31
N ASP A 54 -27.65 8.16 29.59
CA ASP A 54 -27.63 9.28 30.51
C ASP A 54 -26.24 9.86 30.78
N HIS A 55 -25.20 9.01 30.73
CA HIS A 55 -23.83 9.45 30.95
C HIS A 55 -23.30 10.36 29.83
N VAL A 56 -23.71 10.12 28.57
CA VAL A 56 -23.21 10.90 27.40
C VAL A 56 -24.21 11.95 26.93
N LEU A 57 -25.49 11.60 26.84
CA LEU A 57 -26.53 12.42 26.22
C LEU A 57 -27.64 12.84 27.19
N GLY A 58 -27.72 12.26 28.40
CA GLY A 58 -28.80 12.54 29.36
C GLY A 58 -28.97 14.02 29.70
N TRP A 59 -27.87 14.74 29.86
CA TRP A 59 -27.89 16.17 30.20
C TRP A 59 -28.28 17.09 29.04
N LEU A 60 -28.44 16.57 27.81
CA LEU A 60 -29.02 17.35 26.70
C LEU A 60 -30.45 17.79 26.99
N LYS A 61 -31.17 17.10 27.90
CA LYS A 61 -32.51 17.49 28.35
C LYS A 61 -32.60 18.96 28.80
N SER A 62 -31.54 19.48 29.40
CA SER A 62 -31.44 20.88 29.84
C SER A 62 -31.64 21.89 28.69
N THR A 63 -31.23 21.53 27.48
CA THR A 63 -31.38 22.33 26.25
C THR A 63 -32.45 21.78 25.30
N ARG A 64 -32.87 20.53 25.50
CA ARG A 64 -33.76 19.75 24.63
C ARG A 64 -34.76 18.97 25.47
N PRO A 65 -35.80 19.65 26.01
CA PRO A 65 -36.68 19.08 27.03
C PRO A 65 -37.48 17.85 26.56
N GLU A 66 -37.60 17.65 25.25
CA GLU A 66 -38.25 16.51 24.63
C GLU A 66 -37.44 15.20 24.79
N ILE A 67 -36.14 15.26 25.05
CA ILE A 67 -35.30 14.08 25.28
C ILE A 67 -35.62 13.47 26.67
N ASP A 68 -35.79 12.15 26.71
CA ASP A 68 -35.89 11.37 27.95
C ASP A 68 -34.52 11.21 28.65
N GLY A 69 -34.00 12.33 29.18
CA GLY A 69 -32.72 12.43 29.89
C GLY A 69 -32.84 12.85 31.36
N LEU A 70 -31.75 13.34 31.94
CA LEU A 70 -31.62 13.63 33.37
C LEU A 70 -32.17 15.01 33.76
N THR A 71 -32.73 15.10 34.97
CA THR A 71 -33.22 16.34 35.59
C THR A 71 -32.34 16.85 36.73
N GLY A 72 -31.45 16.00 37.26
CA GLY A 72 -30.67 16.27 38.46
C GLY A 72 -31.35 15.83 39.76
N SER A 73 -32.56 15.29 39.67
CA SER A 73 -33.30 14.77 40.83
C SER A 73 -33.19 13.25 40.99
N GLU A 74 -32.67 12.57 39.97
CA GLU A 74 -32.44 11.13 39.97
C GLU A 74 -31.31 10.76 40.96
N SER A 75 -31.48 9.66 41.68
CA SER A 75 -30.49 9.21 42.67
C SER A 75 -30.49 7.69 42.85
N ASN A 76 -29.39 7.17 43.39
CA ASN A 76 -29.26 5.80 43.87
C ASN A 76 -28.71 5.82 45.29
N ARG A 77 -29.23 4.96 46.17
CA ARG A 77 -28.67 4.78 47.51
C ARG A 77 -27.35 4.02 47.44
N ILE A 78 -26.42 4.36 48.32
CA ILE A 78 -25.15 3.64 48.45
C ILE A 78 -25.34 2.22 49.01
N SER A 79 -26.49 1.94 49.61
CA SER A 79 -26.99 0.60 49.93
C SER A 79 -28.51 0.57 49.75
N VAL A 80 -29.02 -0.31 48.89
CA VAL A 80 -30.44 -0.40 48.55
C VAL A 80 -31.25 -1.01 49.70
N SER A 81 -30.66 -1.91 50.49
CA SER A 81 -31.33 -2.56 51.62
C SER A 81 -31.43 -1.71 52.88
N ASP A 82 -30.68 -0.60 52.96
CA ASP A 82 -30.68 0.31 54.12
C ASP A 82 -31.37 1.62 53.73
N SER A 83 -32.57 1.85 54.29
CA SER A 83 -33.37 3.05 54.01
C SER A 83 -32.75 4.35 54.52
N ASN A 84 -31.77 4.27 55.44
CA ASN A 84 -31.06 5.42 55.98
C ASN A 84 -29.70 5.67 55.28
N ALA A 85 -29.34 4.84 54.30
CA ALA A 85 -28.09 4.98 53.57
C ALA A 85 -28.08 6.24 52.69
N ASP A 86 -26.91 6.87 52.57
CA ASP A 86 -26.73 8.08 51.77
C ASP A 86 -27.18 7.88 50.32
N GLU A 87 -27.86 8.90 49.78
CA GLU A 87 -28.24 8.98 48.37
C GLU A 87 -27.16 9.72 47.56
N ILE A 88 -26.77 9.10 46.45
CA ILE A 88 -25.92 9.73 45.44
C ILE A 88 -26.83 10.21 44.32
N PHE A 89 -26.96 11.52 44.20
CA PHE A 89 -27.69 12.16 43.10
C PHE A 89 -26.83 12.19 41.84
N VAL A 90 -27.49 12.17 40.69
CA VAL A 90 -26.81 12.37 39.40
C VAL A 90 -26.19 13.77 39.33
N SER A 91 -25.08 13.89 38.62
CA SER A 91 -24.37 15.15 38.41
C SER A 91 -23.89 15.28 36.97
N ASP A 92 -23.61 16.50 36.53
CA ASP A 92 -23.16 16.81 35.16
C ASP A 92 -21.64 17.07 35.09
N ASP A 93 -20.90 16.65 36.12
CA ASP A 93 -19.47 16.91 36.28
C ASP A 93 -18.58 15.71 35.90
N ALA A 94 -19.07 14.82 35.01
CA ALA A 94 -18.25 13.72 34.53
C ALA A 94 -16.93 14.23 33.89
N VAL A 95 -15.87 13.52 34.21
CA VAL A 95 -14.50 13.78 33.75
C VAL A 95 -13.89 12.50 33.21
N PHE A 96 -12.62 12.56 32.81
CA PHE A 96 -11.83 11.38 32.52
C PHE A 96 -11.78 10.41 33.72
N ILE A 97 -11.95 9.11 33.46
CA ILE A 97 -11.98 8.05 34.49
C ILE A 97 -10.90 7.03 34.17
N ASP A 98 -9.99 6.78 35.12
CA ASP A 98 -8.91 5.80 34.96
C ASP A 98 -9.33 4.36 35.31
N SER A 99 -10.40 4.20 36.08
CA SER A 99 -10.93 2.90 36.52
C SER A 99 -12.12 2.45 35.67
N ASP A 100 -12.15 1.16 35.38
CA ASP A 100 -13.23 0.52 34.62
C ASP A 100 -14.36 0.06 35.57
N PRO A 101 -15.58 0.63 35.49
CA PRO A 101 -16.68 0.23 36.37
C PRO A 101 -17.18 -1.19 36.05
N GLY A 102 -17.86 -1.82 37.00
CA GLY A 102 -18.30 -3.20 36.86
C GLY A 102 -19.38 -3.33 35.78
N HIS A 103 -19.13 -4.15 34.77
CA HIS A 103 -20.08 -4.37 33.66
C HIS A 103 -20.19 -5.86 33.28
N SER A 104 -19.89 -6.75 34.23
CA SER A 104 -20.19 -8.18 34.11
C SER A 104 -21.69 -8.44 34.24
N PHE A 105 -22.20 -9.58 33.73
CA PHE A 105 -23.62 -9.95 33.90
C PHE A 105 -24.09 -9.85 35.36
N GLN A 106 -23.25 -10.23 36.32
CA GLN A 106 -23.55 -10.12 37.75
C GLN A 106 -23.66 -8.67 38.21
N ALA A 107 -22.70 -7.83 37.83
CA ALA A 107 -22.68 -6.41 38.17
C ALA A 107 -23.89 -5.70 37.57
N ILE A 108 -24.18 -5.94 36.28
CA ILE A 108 -25.31 -5.34 35.57
C ILE A 108 -26.64 -5.77 36.20
N ARG A 109 -26.77 -7.05 36.58
CA ARG A 109 -27.95 -7.54 37.31
C ARG A 109 -28.12 -6.78 38.63
N GLU A 110 -27.05 -6.62 39.41
CA GLU A 110 -27.12 -5.86 40.65
C GLU A 110 -27.45 -4.38 40.40
N GLN A 111 -26.88 -3.75 39.37
CA GLN A 111 -27.14 -2.36 39.00
C GLN A 111 -28.63 -2.13 38.67
N ILE A 112 -29.22 -3.02 37.85
CA ILE A 112 -30.62 -2.94 37.44
C ILE A 112 -31.58 -3.17 38.62
N PHE A 113 -31.30 -4.12 39.51
CA PHE A 113 -32.28 -4.57 40.51
C PHE A 113 -31.98 -4.16 41.96
N GLY A 114 -30.75 -3.78 42.28
CA GLY A 114 -30.28 -3.50 43.65
C GLY A 114 -30.29 -4.68 44.61
N SER A 115 -30.71 -5.87 44.18
CA SER A 115 -30.89 -7.05 45.03
C SER A 115 -30.68 -8.36 44.26
N ASN A 116 -30.82 -9.50 44.95
CA ASN A 116 -30.80 -10.83 44.32
C ASN A 116 -32.07 -11.19 43.55
N ASP A 117 -33.18 -10.49 43.83
CA ASP A 117 -34.41 -10.61 43.04
C ASP A 117 -34.21 -9.89 41.70
N SER A 118 -34.52 -10.56 40.59
CA SER A 118 -34.36 -10.01 39.24
C SER A 118 -35.65 -10.05 38.41
N PHE A 119 -36.82 -10.05 39.09
CA PHE A 119 -38.13 -10.15 38.46
C PHE A 119 -38.96 -8.85 38.52
N ALA A 120 -38.48 -7.81 39.21
CA ALA A 120 -39.17 -6.52 39.30
C ALA A 120 -39.44 -5.92 37.91
N ASP A 121 -40.67 -5.41 37.71
CA ASP A 121 -41.13 -4.81 36.46
C ASP A 121 -42.14 -3.69 36.77
N PRO A 122 -41.81 -2.40 36.51
CA PRO A 122 -40.56 -1.93 35.89
C PRO A 122 -39.32 -2.23 36.74
N ALA A 123 -38.18 -2.44 36.08
CA ALA A 123 -36.90 -2.62 36.75
C ALA A 123 -36.51 -1.34 37.51
N PRO A 124 -36.02 -1.43 38.76
CA PRO A 124 -35.89 -0.27 39.65
C PRO A 124 -34.69 0.63 39.33
N MET A 125 -33.68 0.15 38.61
CA MET A 125 -32.46 0.90 38.26
C MET A 125 -31.74 1.51 39.48
N SER A 126 -31.77 0.81 40.63
CA SER A 126 -31.41 1.40 41.93
C SER A 126 -30.06 0.96 42.49
N GLY A 127 -29.37 0.02 41.83
CA GLY A 127 -28.18 -0.65 42.38
C GLY A 127 -26.85 -0.11 41.88
N PHE A 128 -26.81 0.93 41.04
CA PHE A 128 -25.57 1.41 40.42
C PHE A 128 -24.58 1.95 41.45
N ALA A 129 -25.03 2.86 42.32
CA ALA A 129 -24.18 3.40 43.38
C ALA A 129 -23.71 2.32 44.37
N GLN A 130 -24.57 1.35 44.71
CA GLN A 130 -24.24 0.22 45.58
C GLN A 130 -23.16 -0.67 44.97
N GLN A 131 -23.36 -1.13 43.73
CA GLN A 131 -22.42 -2.02 43.05
C GLN A 131 -21.06 -1.32 42.88
N ALA A 132 -21.07 -0.05 42.46
CA ALA A 132 -19.86 0.74 42.30
C ALA A 132 -19.08 0.95 43.61
N LYS A 133 -19.76 1.07 44.76
CA LYS A 133 -19.13 1.19 46.09
C LYS A 133 -18.22 0.01 46.42
N THR A 134 -18.58 -1.19 45.93
CA THR A 134 -17.79 -2.41 46.18
C THR A 134 -16.43 -2.40 45.48
N MET A 135 -16.24 -1.50 44.50
CA MET A 135 -15.01 -1.34 43.74
C MET A 135 -14.09 -0.29 44.35
N SER A 136 -14.63 0.90 44.67
CA SER A 136 -13.93 1.93 45.44
C SER A 136 -14.90 2.93 46.06
N GLU A 137 -14.46 3.66 47.09
CA GLU A 137 -15.28 4.63 47.82
C GLU A 137 -15.79 5.78 46.95
N ASN A 138 -15.00 6.22 45.96
CA ASN A 138 -15.39 7.30 45.04
C ASN A 138 -16.16 6.82 43.81
N MET A 139 -16.19 5.50 43.53
CA MET A 139 -16.81 4.99 42.31
C MET A 139 -18.32 5.25 42.25
N SER A 140 -19.02 5.25 43.38
CA SER A 140 -20.47 5.55 43.41
C SER A 140 -20.81 6.91 42.81
N LYS A 141 -19.99 7.94 43.06
CA LYS A 141 -20.20 9.27 42.46
C LYS A 141 -19.87 9.28 40.98
N ILE A 142 -18.79 8.60 40.59
CA ILE A 142 -18.33 8.55 39.21
C ILE A 142 -19.38 7.89 38.30
N VAL A 143 -19.94 6.74 38.69
CA VAL A 143 -20.95 6.04 37.86
C VAL A 143 -22.27 6.81 37.76
N MET A 144 -22.57 7.67 38.74
CA MET A 144 -23.77 8.52 38.77
C MET A 144 -23.56 9.88 38.07
N SER A 145 -22.33 10.22 37.69
CA SER A 145 -22.03 11.45 36.94
C SER A 145 -22.30 11.25 35.44
N GLY A 146 -22.57 12.35 34.71
CA GLY A 146 -22.68 12.40 33.25
C GLY A 146 -22.03 13.66 32.68
N PHE A 147 -21.80 13.70 31.37
CA PHE A 147 -21.14 14.84 30.72
C PHE A 147 -22.12 15.99 30.48
N LYS A 148 -21.71 17.23 30.83
CA LYS A 148 -22.40 18.42 30.29
C LYS A 148 -22.33 18.41 28.76
N PRO A 149 -23.36 18.91 28.05
CA PRO A 149 -23.32 19.02 26.58
C PRO A 149 -22.07 19.73 26.04
N SER A 150 -21.60 20.78 26.72
CA SER A 150 -20.40 21.52 26.33
C SER A 150 -19.09 20.73 26.43
N ARG A 151 -19.06 19.62 27.18
CA ARG A 151 -17.90 18.72 27.26
C ARG A 151 -17.87 17.72 26.12
N VAL A 152 -19.03 17.37 25.58
CA VAL A 152 -19.17 16.46 24.43
C VAL A 152 -19.74 17.19 23.20
N PRO A 153 -19.06 18.25 22.71
CA PRO A 153 -19.63 19.13 21.68
C PRO A 153 -19.89 18.42 20.34
N VAL A 154 -19.12 17.38 19.98
CA VAL A 154 -19.34 16.64 18.74
C VAL A 154 -20.65 15.84 18.82
N TYR A 155 -20.85 15.10 19.90
CA TYR A 155 -22.08 14.32 20.11
C TYR A 155 -23.30 15.23 20.30
N THR A 156 -23.13 16.35 20.99
CA THR A 156 -24.16 17.38 21.15
C THR A 156 -24.59 17.96 19.80
N GLU A 157 -23.63 18.34 18.95
CA GLU A 157 -23.96 18.89 17.63
C GLU A 157 -24.68 17.85 16.75
N LEU A 158 -24.19 16.61 16.73
CA LEU A 158 -24.85 15.54 15.97
C LEU A 158 -26.27 15.26 16.45
N ALA A 159 -26.51 15.28 17.77
CA ALA A 159 -27.85 15.15 18.32
C ALA A 159 -28.75 16.32 17.89
N ASN A 160 -28.25 17.56 17.95
CA ASN A 160 -28.99 18.76 17.56
C ASN A 160 -29.31 18.82 16.06
N GLU A 161 -28.42 18.32 15.22
CA GLU A 161 -28.52 18.42 13.76
C GLU A 161 -29.25 17.22 13.13
N PHE A 162 -29.31 16.08 13.81
CA PHE A 162 -29.89 14.84 13.27
C PHE A 162 -30.83 14.17 14.28
N ALA A 163 -30.88 12.83 14.30
CA ALA A 163 -31.74 12.07 15.21
C ALA A 163 -30.96 11.49 16.38
N VAL A 164 -31.55 11.57 17.57
CA VAL A 164 -31.14 10.82 18.76
C VAL A 164 -32.22 9.80 19.13
N PHE A 165 -31.81 8.56 19.42
CA PHE A 165 -32.69 7.60 20.07
C PHE A 165 -32.53 7.74 21.57
N ASP A 166 -33.58 8.13 22.28
CA ASP A 166 -33.55 8.18 23.74
C ASP A 166 -34.06 6.88 24.39
N ARG A 167 -34.43 5.87 23.60
CA ARG A 167 -34.79 4.52 24.09
C ARG A 167 -34.17 3.41 23.25
N TRP A 168 -32.84 3.42 23.11
CA TRP A 168 -32.06 2.31 22.54
C TRP A 168 -31.38 1.52 23.65
N PHE A 169 -31.64 0.22 23.74
CA PHE A 169 -31.15 -0.65 24.81
C PHE A 169 -30.04 -1.59 24.34
N ALA A 170 -29.10 -1.91 25.22
CA ALA A 170 -28.21 -3.05 25.02
C ALA A 170 -29.03 -4.34 24.87
N SER A 171 -28.70 -5.19 23.90
CA SER A 171 -29.49 -6.38 23.57
C SER A 171 -29.56 -7.40 24.69
N VAL A 172 -28.55 -7.42 25.57
CA VAL A 172 -28.41 -8.32 26.71
C VAL A 172 -27.75 -7.58 27.88
N PRO A 173 -28.17 -7.81 29.15
CA PRO A 173 -27.51 -7.26 30.33
C PRO A 173 -26.20 -8.02 30.65
N ALA A 174 -25.22 -7.97 29.73
CA ALA A 174 -23.95 -8.69 29.82
C ALA A 174 -22.81 -7.82 29.27
N SER A 175 -21.57 -8.31 29.42
CA SER A 175 -20.33 -7.65 28.97
C SER A 175 -20.34 -7.31 27.47
N THR A 176 -19.31 -6.55 27.06
CA THR A 176 -19.10 -6.00 25.72
C THR A 176 -19.33 -6.99 24.57
N GLN A 177 -18.66 -8.14 24.55
CA GLN A 177 -18.70 -9.04 23.38
C GLN A 177 -20.08 -9.64 23.09
N PRO A 178 -20.83 -10.18 24.07
CA PRO A 178 -22.21 -10.56 23.86
C PRO A 178 -23.01 -9.49 23.11
N ASN A 179 -22.94 -8.22 23.53
CA ASN A 179 -23.67 -7.14 22.88
C ASN A 179 -23.16 -6.82 21.47
N ARG A 180 -21.82 -6.77 21.24
CA ARG A 180 -21.23 -6.60 19.91
C ARG A 180 -21.63 -7.70 18.93
N LEU A 181 -21.83 -8.95 19.40
CA LEU A 181 -22.33 -10.04 18.55
C LEU A 181 -23.77 -9.81 18.07
N TYR A 182 -24.65 -9.25 18.92
CA TYR A 182 -26.03 -8.94 18.51
C TYR A 182 -26.09 -7.92 17.36
N VAL A 183 -25.19 -6.93 17.33
CA VAL A 183 -25.12 -5.89 16.27
C VAL A 183 -25.13 -6.48 14.86
N HIS A 184 -24.41 -7.58 14.65
CA HIS A 184 -24.24 -8.18 13.32
C HIS A 184 -24.86 -9.57 13.16
N SER A 185 -25.37 -10.18 14.22
CA SER A 185 -25.93 -11.54 14.16
C SER A 185 -27.25 -11.74 14.90
N ALA A 186 -27.77 -10.70 15.58
CA ALA A 186 -29.02 -10.75 16.35
C ALA A 186 -29.06 -11.85 17.44
N THR A 187 -27.90 -12.36 17.86
CA THR A 187 -27.71 -13.29 18.98
C THR A 187 -26.26 -13.25 19.46
N SER A 188 -26.04 -13.58 20.74
CA SER A 188 -24.71 -13.88 21.29
C SER A 188 -24.41 -15.39 21.30
N HIS A 189 -25.29 -16.21 20.72
CA HIS A 189 -25.19 -17.68 20.72
C HIS A 189 -25.06 -18.28 22.13
N GLY A 190 -25.82 -17.72 23.07
CA GLY A 190 -25.80 -18.14 24.47
C GLY A 190 -24.70 -17.52 25.33
N ALA A 191 -23.81 -16.70 24.76
CA ALA A 191 -22.75 -16.05 25.54
C ALA A 191 -23.32 -14.95 26.45
N MET A 192 -22.90 -14.99 27.72
CA MET A 192 -23.23 -14.02 28.77
C MET A 192 -22.00 -13.29 29.33
N SER A 193 -20.82 -13.69 28.89
CA SER A 193 -19.53 -13.18 29.33
C SER A 193 -18.48 -13.53 28.28
N ASN A 194 -17.27 -13.04 28.52
CA ASN A 194 -16.13 -13.22 27.63
C ASN A 194 -15.49 -14.59 27.88
N VAL A 195 -16.07 -15.64 27.27
CA VAL A 195 -15.55 -17.01 27.40
C VAL A 195 -14.41 -17.22 26.40
N ARG A 196 -13.18 -17.27 26.91
CA ARG A 196 -11.94 -17.40 26.12
C ARG A 196 -11.98 -18.50 25.05
N LYS A 197 -12.46 -19.68 25.42
CA LYS A 197 -12.53 -20.83 24.50
C LYS A 197 -13.39 -20.50 23.28
N ASP A 198 -14.51 -19.81 23.49
CA ASP A 198 -15.48 -19.50 22.45
C ASP A 198 -14.99 -18.34 21.57
N LEU A 199 -14.33 -17.34 22.17
CA LEU A 199 -13.69 -16.22 21.46
C LEU A 199 -12.63 -16.69 20.43
N ILE A 200 -11.86 -17.73 20.79
CA ILE A 200 -10.82 -18.31 19.93
C ILE A 200 -11.43 -19.14 18.81
N HIS A 201 -12.33 -20.07 19.11
CA HIS A 201 -12.99 -20.84 18.07
C HIS A 201 -13.83 -19.97 17.13
N GLY A 202 -14.29 -18.83 17.65
CA GLY A 202 -15.19 -17.91 16.98
C GLY A 202 -16.63 -18.40 17.02
N PHE A 203 -17.52 -17.45 16.84
CA PHE A 203 -18.96 -17.62 17.01
C PHE A 203 -19.61 -18.08 15.69
N PRO A 204 -20.36 -19.20 15.69
CA PRO A 204 -20.78 -19.88 14.46
C PRO A 204 -22.09 -19.33 13.85
N GLN A 205 -22.79 -18.41 14.52
CA GLN A 205 -24.08 -17.93 14.07
C GLN A 205 -24.01 -17.22 12.70
N LYS A 206 -25.13 -17.29 11.97
CA LYS A 206 -25.30 -16.57 10.70
C LYS A 206 -25.31 -15.06 10.96
N THR A 207 -24.68 -14.32 10.07
CA THR A 207 -24.49 -12.87 10.20
C THR A 207 -25.26 -12.09 9.14
N ILE A 208 -25.45 -10.79 9.37
CA ILE A 208 -25.98 -9.88 8.36
C ILE A 208 -25.08 -9.81 7.12
N PHE A 209 -23.77 -9.98 7.30
CA PHE A 209 -22.81 -10.06 6.20
C PHE A 209 -23.08 -11.25 5.27
N ASP A 210 -23.45 -12.41 5.84
CA ASP A 210 -23.87 -13.58 5.06
C ASP A 210 -25.13 -13.30 4.26
N SER A 211 -26.14 -12.68 4.90
CA SER A 211 -27.37 -12.29 4.22
C SER A 211 -27.15 -11.27 3.10
N LEU A 212 -26.20 -10.34 3.24
CA LEU A 212 -25.83 -9.41 2.17
C LEU A 212 -25.19 -10.14 0.98
N ASP A 213 -24.22 -11.02 1.25
CA ASP A 213 -23.50 -11.81 0.24
C ASP A 213 -24.45 -12.74 -0.53
N GLU A 214 -25.38 -13.41 0.17
CA GLU A 214 -26.44 -14.23 -0.42
C GLU A 214 -27.35 -13.44 -1.37
N ASN A 215 -27.50 -12.13 -1.16
CA ASN A 215 -28.32 -11.24 -1.98
C ASN A 215 -27.51 -10.41 -2.99
N GLY A 216 -26.21 -10.69 -3.15
CA GLY A 216 -25.33 -10.01 -4.09
C GLY A 216 -25.01 -8.56 -3.72
N LEU A 217 -25.12 -8.21 -2.44
CA LEU A 217 -24.73 -6.92 -1.88
C LEU A 217 -23.36 -7.03 -1.21
N SER A 218 -22.59 -5.95 -1.22
CA SER A 218 -21.25 -5.95 -0.64
C SER A 218 -21.24 -5.25 0.71
N PHE A 219 -20.30 -5.66 1.56
CA PHE A 219 -19.94 -4.95 2.78
C PHE A 219 -18.44 -4.60 2.79
N GLY A 220 -18.01 -3.81 3.76
CA GLY A 220 -16.61 -3.55 4.04
C GLY A 220 -16.40 -3.22 5.52
N VAL A 221 -15.35 -3.80 6.12
CA VAL A 221 -14.91 -3.52 7.48
C VAL A 221 -13.64 -2.68 7.40
N TYR A 222 -13.70 -1.47 7.94
CA TYR A 222 -12.60 -0.50 7.96
C TYR A 222 -12.09 -0.38 9.38
N TYR A 223 -10.92 -0.94 9.66
CA TYR A 223 -10.39 -1.09 11.01
C TYR A 223 -9.05 -0.36 11.16
N GLN A 224 -8.72 0.02 12.40
CA GLN A 224 -7.48 0.73 12.73
C GLN A 224 -6.40 -0.22 13.28
N ASN A 225 -6.72 -1.14 14.21
CA ASN A 225 -5.75 -2.14 14.73
C ASN A 225 -6.20 -3.57 14.44
N ILE A 226 -7.28 -4.02 15.09
CA ILE A 226 -7.83 -5.38 14.97
C ILE A 226 -9.35 -5.33 14.80
N PRO A 227 -9.92 -5.99 13.78
CA PRO A 227 -11.36 -6.00 13.59
C PRO A 227 -12.03 -7.04 14.50
N ALA A 228 -12.76 -6.60 15.52
CA ALA A 228 -13.59 -7.41 16.42
C ALA A 228 -14.68 -8.19 15.66
N THR A 229 -15.11 -7.72 14.48
CA THR A 229 -15.98 -8.52 13.60
C THR A 229 -15.40 -9.89 13.22
N LEU A 230 -14.09 -10.12 13.34
CA LEU A 230 -13.46 -11.44 13.19
C LEU A 230 -13.75 -12.40 14.35
N PHE A 231 -14.43 -12.03 15.43
CA PHE A 231 -14.99 -13.02 16.36
C PHE A 231 -16.08 -13.88 15.73
N LEU A 232 -16.75 -13.39 14.69
CA LEU A 232 -17.72 -14.17 13.93
C LEU A 232 -16.98 -15.09 12.96
N THR A 233 -17.13 -16.40 13.13
CA THR A 233 -16.41 -17.39 12.32
C THR A 233 -16.70 -17.27 10.83
N SER A 234 -17.90 -16.81 10.46
CA SER A 234 -18.22 -16.59 9.04
C SER A 234 -17.30 -15.56 8.39
N LEU A 235 -16.89 -14.52 9.12
CA LEU A 235 -16.01 -13.45 8.64
C LEU A 235 -14.55 -13.89 8.47
N ARG A 236 -14.19 -15.06 9.02
CA ARG A 236 -12.89 -15.71 8.81
C ARG A 236 -12.84 -16.57 7.54
N LYS A 237 -13.95 -16.68 6.80
CA LYS A 237 -13.99 -17.40 5.52
C LYS A 237 -13.20 -16.65 4.45
N LEU A 238 -12.57 -17.42 3.58
CA LEU A 238 -11.66 -16.94 2.55
C LEU A 238 -12.33 -15.91 1.61
N LYS A 239 -13.61 -16.09 1.25
CA LYS A 239 -14.42 -15.15 0.46
C LYS A 239 -14.52 -13.75 1.06
N HIS A 240 -14.32 -13.60 2.36
CA HIS A 240 -14.41 -12.33 3.08
C HIS A 240 -13.04 -11.69 3.37
N ALA A 241 -11.92 -12.36 3.07
CA ALA A 241 -10.58 -11.85 3.33
C ALA A 241 -10.28 -10.50 2.63
N LEU A 242 -10.94 -10.23 1.49
CA LEU A 242 -10.81 -8.97 0.75
C LEU A 242 -11.76 -7.86 1.23
N LYS A 243 -12.62 -8.12 2.21
CA LYS A 243 -13.61 -7.16 2.75
C LYS A 243 -13.08 -6.35 3.93
N PHE A 244 -11.86 -6.64 4.38
CA PHE A 244 -11.18 -5.94 5.46
C PHE A 244 -10.19 -4.93 4.90
N HIS A 245 -10.30 -3.69 5.36
CA HIS A 245 -9.58 -2.55 4.83
C HIS A 245 -8.98 -1.71 5.96
N SER A 246 -7.79 -1.15 5.71
CA SER A 246 -7.24 -0.12 6.60
C SER A 246 -8.15 1.11 6.59
N TYR A 247 -8.52 1.58 7.77
CA TYR A 247 -9.30 2.81 7.93
C TYR A 247 -8.57 4.01 7.30
N GLU A 248 -7.33 4.30 7.71
CA GLU A 248 -6.60 5.50 7.27
C GLU A 248 -6.44 5.61 5.76
N LEU A 249 -6.11 4.50 5.09
CA LEU A 249 -5.80 4.50 3.66
C LEU A 249 -7.04 4.30 2.77
N LYS A 250 -7.97 3.41 3.17
CA LYS A 250 -9.05 2.96 2.29
C LYS A 250 -10.40 3.55 2.62
N PHE A 251 -10.71 3.86 3.88
CA PHE A 251 -12.01 4.44 4.22
C PHE A 251 -12.18 5.81 3.57
N LYS A 252 -11.23 6.72 3.81
CA LYS A 252 -11.21 8.07 3.22
C LYS A 252 -11.20 8.04 1.69
N LEU A 253 -10.43 7.11 1.09
CA LEU A 253 -10.38 6.95 -0.36
C LEU A 253 -11.70 6.43 -0.93
N HIS A 254 -12.29 5.39 -0.33
CA HIS A 254 -13.57 4.84 -0.80
C HIS A 254 -14.71 5.84 -0.62
N ALA A 255 -14.73 6.59 0.48
CA ALA A 255 -15.68 7.69 0.69
C ALA A 255 -15.52 8.77 -0.38
N LYS A 256 -14.30 9.28 -0.60
CA LYS A 256 -14.00 10.33 -1.59
C LYS A 256 -14.38 9.92 -3.02
N LEU A 257 -14.14 8.66 -3.39
CA LEU A 257 -14.45 8.13 -4.73
C LEU A 257 -15.91 7.72 -4.91
N GLY A 258 -16.75 7.79 -3.87
CA GLY A 258 -18.11 7.29 -3.92
C GLY A 258 -18.20 5.78 -4.12
N LYS A 259 -17.28 5.02 -3.50
CA LYS A 259 -17.14 3.56 -3.61
C LYS A 259 -17.36 2.82 -2.29
N LEU A 260 -17.94 3.46 -1.27
CA LEU A 260 -18.31 2.74 -0.05
C LEU A 260 -19.40 1.69 -0.35
N PRO A 261 -19.28 0.46 0.19
CA PRO A 261 -20.22 -0.64 -0.05
C PRO A 261 -21.57 -0.41 0.64
N ASN A 262 -22.50 -1.36 0.51
CA ASN A 262 -23.86 -1.22 1.05
C ASN A 262 -23.90 -1.23 2.58
N TYR A 263 -23.01 -2.01 3.21
CA TYR A 263 -22.89 -2.08 4.65
C TYR A 263 -21.44 -1.87 5.06
N VAL A 264 -21.20 -0.81 5.83
CA VAL A 264 -19.87 -0.38 6.23
C VAL A 264 -19.78 -0.47 7.73
N VAL A 265 -18.76 -1.18 8.23
CA VAL A 265 -18.42 -1.18 9.66
C VAL A 265 -17.11 -0.45 9.82
N VAL A 266 -17.08 0.55 10.69
CA VAL A 266 -15.87 1.29 11.02
C VAL A 266 -15.49 0.94 12.46
N GLU A 267 -14.28 0.42 12.64
CA GLU A 267 -13.77 -0.04 13.94
C GLU A 267 -12.65 0.85 14.47
N GLN A 268 -12.66 1.04 15.79
CA GLN A 268 -11.84 1.98 16.54
C GLN A 268 -10.42 1.47 16.79
N ARG A 269 -9.64 2.31 17.48
CA ARG A 269 -8.43 1.90 18.17
C ARG A 269 -8.74 1.53 19.61
N TYR A 270 -8.42 0.29 19.94
CA TYR A 270 -8.67 -0.32 21.24
C TYR A 270 -7.43 -0.34 22.16
N PHE A 271 -6.24 -0.09 21.61
CA PHE A 271 -4.98 -0.06 22.37
C PHE A 271 -4.46 1.36 22.53
N ASP A 272 -4.25 1.78 23.78
CA ASP A 272 -3.88 3.15 24.13
C ASP A 272 -2.35 3.39 24.07
N VAL A 273 -1.82 3.49 22.85
CA VAL A 273 -0.39 3.69 22.58
C VAL A 273 -0.02 5.15 22.31
N GLU A 274 1.22 5.56 22.57
CA GLU A 274 1.63 6.97 22.52
C GLU A 274 1.38 7.64 21.15
N LEU A 275 1.81 6.97 20.08
CA LEU A 275 1.73 7.50 18.72
C LEU A 275 0.28 7.55 18.20
N PHE A 276 -0.53 6.56 18.57
CA PHE A 276 -1.89 6.35 18.08
C PHE A 276 -2.85 5.97 19.22
N PRO A 277 -3.28 6.94 20.04
CA PRO A 277 -4.06 6.68 21.25
C PRO A 277 -5.43 6.05 20.96
N ALA A 278 -5.97 5.29 21.91
CA ALA A 278 -7.29 4.68 21.76
C ALA A 278 -8.40 5.74 21.57
N ASN A 279 -9.45 5.39 20.83
CA ASN A 279 -10.51 6.33 20.41
C ASN A 279 -11.92 5.72 20.39
N ASP A 280 -12.18 4.75 21.28
CA ASP A 280 -13.41 3.96 21.41
C ASP A 280 -14.36 4.43 22.52
N ASP A 281 -13.98 5.44 23.32
CA ASP A 281 -14.66 5.94 24.52
C ASP A 281 -14.68 5.00 25.75
N HIS A 282 -14.02 3.83 25.70
CA HIS A 282 -13.91 2.91 26.83
C HIS A 282 -13.23 3.59 28.03
N PRO A 283 -13.59 3.35 29.30
CA PRO A 283 -12.74 3.72 30.45
C PRO A 283 -11.48 2.83 30.53
N SER A 284 -10.25 3.31 30.36
CA SER A 284 -9.80 4.65 30.67
C SER A 284 -9.33 5.47 29.48
N HIS A 285 -9.87 5.28 28.29
CA HIS A 285 -9.55 6.07 27.11
C HIS A 285 -10.18 7.47 27.15
N ASP A 286 -9.53 8.42 26.48
CA ASP A 286 -9.93 9.84 26.48
C ASP A 286 -11.13 10.06 25.56
N VAL A 287 -12.29 10.44 26.11
CA VAL A 287 -13.52 10.73 25.35
C VAL A 287 -13.32 11.87 24.33
N ALA A 288 -12.36 12.77 24.54
CA ALA A 288 -12.00 13.75 23.52
C ALA A 288 -11.38 13.10 22.26
N ARG A 289 -10.76 11.92 22.36
CA ARG A 289 -10.25 11.16 21.20
C ARG A 289 -11.38 10.48 20.44
N GLY A 290 -12.35 9.87 21.12
CA GLY A 290 -13.53 9.29 20.46
C GLY A 290 -14.37 10.33 19.74
N GLN A 291 -14.57 11.51 20.33
CA GLN A 291 -15.23 12.63 19.65
C GLN A 291 -14.50 13.07 18.37
N ARG A 292 -13.16 13.20 18.40
CA ARG A 292 -12.37 13.53 17.20
C ARG A 292 -12.50 12.47 16.12
N PHE A 293 -12.52 11.20 16.52
CA PHE A 293 -12.71 10.08 15.62
C PHE A 293 -14.09 10.11 14.94
N VAL A 294 -15.16 10.27 15.72
CA VAL A 294 -16.52 10.40 15.19
C VAL A 294 -16.67 11.61 14.27
N LYS A 295 -16.08 12.75 14.65
CA LYS A 295 -16.00 13.94 13.78
C LYS A 295 -15.32 13.62 12.45
N GLU A 296 -14.17 12.96 12.48
CA GLU A 296 -13.45 12.58 11.25
C GLU A 296 -14.30 11.68 10.35
N VAL A 297 -14.98 10.68 10.93
CA VAL A 297 -15.85 9.79 10.16
C VAL A 297 -17.03 10.56 9.55
N TYR A 298 -17.70 11.40 10.34
CA TYR A 298 -18.79 12.24 9.84
C TYR A 298 -18.34 13.13 8.68
N GLU A 299 -17.25 13.89 8.85
CA GLU A 299 -16.78 14.84 7.83
C GLU A 299 -16.27 14.12 6.56
N THR A 300 -15.70 12.92 6.73
CA THR A 300 -15.32 12.05 5.60
C THR A 300 -16.54 11.59 4.80
N LEU A 301 -17.64 11.21 5.47
CA LEU A 301 -18.88 10.81 4.81
C LEU A 301 -19.63 12.01 4.23
N ARG A 302 -19.67 13.14 4.96
CA ARG A 302 -20.33 14.38 4.57
C ARG A 302 -19.73 15.00 3.31
N SER A 303 -18.43 14.82 3.09
CA SER A 303 -17.71 15.23 1.87
C SER A 303 -17.78 14.20 0.73
N SER A 304 -18.36 13.02 0.96
CA SER A 304 -18.50 11.99 -0.07
C SER A 304 -19.55 12.37 -1.12
N PRO A 305 -19.33 12.07 -2.42
CA PRO A 305 -20.39 12.16 -3.42
C PRO A 305 -21.57 11.21 -3.14
N GLN A 306 -21.40 10.21 -2.27
CA GLN A 306 -22.48 9.32 -1.82
C GLN A 306 -23.28 9.85 -0.63
N TRP A 307 -22.98 11.05 -0.08
CA TRP A 307 -23.63 11.58 1.14
C TRP A 307 -25.16 11.49 1.12
N LYS A 308 -25.79 11.85 -0.02
CA LYS A 308 -27.25 11.80 -0.20
C LYS A 308 -27.83 10.38 -0.24
N GLU A 309 -26.98 9.36 -0.29
CA GLU A 309 -27.36 7.94 -0.34
C GLU A 309 -26.89 7.18 0.90
N MET A 310 -26.46 7.89 1.94
CA MET A 310 -25.84 7.33 3.14
C MET A 310 -26.64 7.60 4.42
N ALA A 311 -26.54 6.64 5.34
CA ALA A 311 -26.88 6.84 6.74
C ALA A 311 -25.71 6.36 7.60
N LEU A 312 -25.37 7.13 8.63
CA LEU A 312 -24.40 6.77 9.66
C LEU A 312 -25.18 6.52 10.97
N LEU A 313 -24.99 5.34 11.55
CA LEU A 313 -25.49 4.98 12.87
C LEU A 313 -24.29 4.89 13.83
N ILE A 314 -24.34 5.67 14.90
CA ILE A 314 -23.36 5.61 15.99
C ILE A 314 -24.09 5.07 17.20
N THR A 315 -23.64 3.96 17.77
CA THR A 315 -24.19 3.34 18.97
C THR A 315 -23.05 2.96 19.92
N TYR A 316 -23.38 2.50 21.12
CA TYR A 316 -22.45 1.83 22.04
C TYR A 316 -22.85 0.36 22.19
N ASP A 317 -21.94 -0.48 22.68
CA ASP A 317 -22.19 -1.90 22.96
C ASP A 317 -23.01 -2.13 24.23
N GLU A 318 -22.55 -1.64 25.37
CA GLU A 318 -23.25 -1.67 26.65
C GLU A 318 -22.92 -0.41 27.49
N HIS A 319 -23.45 -0.32 28.71
CA HIS A 319 -23.46 0.94 29.47
C HIS A 319 -22.21 1.18 30.32
N GLY A 320 -21.27 0.25 30.41
CA GLY A 320 -20.00 0.40 31.10
C GLY A 320 -20.10 0.50 32.62
N GLY A 321 -21.25 0.09 33.19
CA GLY A 321 -21.57 0.31 34.60
C GLY A 321 -22.02 1.73 34.95
N PHE A 322 -22.14 2.64 33.98
CA PHE A 322 -22.66 3.99 34.19
C PHE A 322 -24.17 3.99 34.36
N TYR A 323 -24.66 4.88 35.24
CA TYR A 323 -26.07 4.97 35.59
C TYR A 323 -26.95 5.33 34.39
N ASP A 324 -28.15 4.76 34.36
CA ASP A 324 -29.24 5.21 33.51
C ASP A 324 -30.56 5.10 34.29
N HIS A 325 -31.41 6.12 34.16
CA HIS A 325 -32.64 6.23 34.94
C HIS A 325 -33.81 5.45 34.34
N VAL A 326 -33.75 5.06 33.06
CA VAL A 326 -34.89 4.41 32.41
C VAL A 326 -34.87 2.90 32.67
N PRO A 327 -36.00 2.34 33.15
CA PRO A 327 -36.15 0.90 33.35
C PRO A 327 -35.88 0.09 32.09
N THR A 328 -35.11 -0.99 32.24
CA THR A 328 -34.84 -1.92 31.13
C THR A 328 -36.10 -2.74 30.77
N PRO A 329 -36.35 -3.04 29.49
CA PRO A 329 -37.49 -3.87 29.07
C PRO A 329 -37.42 -5.31 29.58
N MET A 330 -38.43 -5.71 30.36
CA MET A 330 -38.50 -7.00 31.08
C MET A 330 -39.45 -8.03 30.47
N ARG A 331 -40.37 -7.62 29.59
CA ARG A 331 -41.43 -8.51 29.03
C ARG A 331 -41.50 -8.45 27.52
N GLY A 332 -41.96 -9.56 26.93
CA GLY A 332 -42.25 -9.64 25.50
C GLY A 332 -41.01 -9.61 24.59
N VAL A 333 -39.81 -9.75 25.17
CA VAL A 333 -38.52 -9.83 24.49
C VAL A 333 -38.26 -11.32 24.15
N PRO A 334 -38.21 -11.72 22.87
CA PRO A 334 -38.10 -13.13 22.51
C PRO A 334 -36.65 -13.61 22.57
N ASN A 335 -36.40 -14.77 23.18
CA ASN A 335 -35.11 -15.45 23.07
C ASN A 335 -34.75 -15.64 21.58
N PRO A 336 -33.54 -15.24 21.13
CA PRO A 336 -33.18 -15.19 19.72
C PRO A 336 -33.26 -16.55 19.02
N ASP A 337 -32.64 -17.59 19.59
CA ASP A 337 -32.29 -18.84 18.91
C ASP A 337 -32.64 -20.11 19.73
N GLY A 338 -33.24 -19.96 20.90
CA GLY A 338 -33.60 -21.03 21.81
C GLY A 338 -32.49 -21.46 22.77
N ILE A 339 -31.32 -20.80 22.72
CA ILE A 339 -30.18 -21.12 23.58
C ILE A 339 -30.33 -20.39 24.93
N ILE A 340 -30.03 -21.10 26.01
CA ILE A 340 -30.01 -20.58 27.38
C ILE A 340 -28.56 -20.41 27.80
N GLY A 341 -28.29 -19.38 28.60
CA GLY A 341 -26.97 -19.11 29.13
C GLY A 341 -26.43 -20.24 30.01
N SER A 342 -25.13 -20.24 30.24
CA SER A 342 -24.47 -21.25 31.07
C SER A 342 -24.72 -21.05 32.57
N ASP A 343 -24.32 -22.05 33.36
CA ASP A 343 -24.14 -21.94 34.81
C ASP A 343 -23.27 -20.71 35.16
N PRO A 344 -23.53 -20.01 36.27
CA PRO A 344 -24.55 -20.28 37.30
C PRO A 344 -25.91 -19.63 37.06
N TYR A 345 -26.06 -18.82 36.00
CA TYR A 345 -27.21 -17.91 35.87
C TYR A 345 -28.34 -18.43 34.98
N TYR A 346 -28.06 -19.35 34.05
CA TYR A 346 -29.05 -19.93 33.13
C TYR A 346 -29.98 -18.89 32.48
N PHE A 347 -29.39 -17.78 32.03
CA PHE A 347 -30.15 -16.63 31.55
C PHE A 347 -30.90 -16.96 30.26
N GLN A 348 -32.18 -16.60 30.23
CA GLN A 348 -33.10 -16.99 29.16
C GLN A 348 -33.06 -16.07 27.94
N PHE A 349 -32.24 -15.01 27.94
CA PHE A 349 -32.21 -13.99 26.89
C PHE A 349 -33.58 -13.37 26.57
N ASN A 350 -34.44 -13.25 27.58
CA ASN A 350 -35.83 -12.78 27.46
C ASN A 350 -36.07 -11.39 28.10
N ARG A 351 -35.00 -10.62 28.32
CA ARG A 351 -35.01 -9.21 28.71
C ARG A 351 -33.79 -8.50 28.11
N LEU A 352 -33.82 -7.17 28.08
CA LEU A 352 -32.74 -6.32 27.57
C LEU A 352 -31.81 -5.83 28.68
N GLY A 353 -30.72 -5.18 28.27
CA GLY A 353 -29.81 -4.43 29.15
C GLY A 353 -30.20 -2.95 29.27
N VAL A 354 -29.26 -2.16 29.77
CA VAL A 354 -29.40 -0.72 30.03
C VAL A 354 -29.40 0.07 28.71
N ARG A 355 -29.98 1.28 28.71
CA ARG A 355 -29.92 2.17 27.54
C ARG A 355 -28.49 2.59 27.23
N VAL A 356 -28.22 2.75 25.94
CA VAL A 356 -26.95 3.22 25.40
C VAL A 356 -27.16 4.40 24.46
N PRO A 357 -26.20 5.31 24.30
CA PRO A 357 -26.30 6.41 23.35
C PRO A 357 -26.46 5.88 21.94
N THR A 358 -27.41 6.42 21.16
CA THR A 358 -27.52 6.10 19.74
C THR A 358 -27.95 7.31 18.92
N LEU A 359 -27.20 7.59 17.85
CA LEU A 359 -27.43 8.70 16.94
C LEU A 359 -27.60 8.16 15.51
N LEU A 360 -28.56 8.72 14.77
CA LEU A 360 -28.79 8.42 13.36
C LEU A 360 -28.64 9.67 12.51
N ILE A 361 -27.66 9.62 11.61
CA ILE A 361 -27.19 10.75 10.82
C ILE A 361 -27.44 10.45 9.34
N SER A 362 -28.21 11.32 8.69
CA SER A 362 -28.47 11.28 7.24
C SER A 362 -29.08 12.61 6.81
N PRO A 363 -28.84 13.07 5.56
CA PRO A 363 -29.56 14.24 5.05
C PRO A 363 -31.07 14.00 4.90
N TRP A 364 -31.54 12.76 5.04
CA TRP A 364 -32.97 12.42 5.00
C TRP A 364 -33.70 12.58 6.34
N ILE A 365 -32.98 12.98 7.40
CA ILE A 365 -33.52 13.11 8.75
C ILE A 365 -33.71 14.58 9.09
N ASP A 366 -34.87 14.92 9.66
CA ASP A 366 -35.18 16.28 10.10
C ASP A 366 -34.27 16.70 11.27
N LYS A 367 -33.94 17.99 11.28
CA LYS A 367 -33.07 18.58 12.29
C LYS A 367 -33.68 18.41 13.69
N GLY A 368 -32.86 17.95 14.65
CA GLY A 368 -33.29 17.79 16.04
C GLY A 368 -34.36 16.73 16.24
N THR A 369 -34.37 15.66 15.44
CA THR A 369 -35.33 14.57 15.63
C THR A 369 -35.03 13.82 16.94
N VAL A 370 -36.07 13.48 17.71
CA VAL A 370 -35.96 12.54 18.84
C VAL A 370 -36.81 11.32 18.55
N ILE A 371 -36.19 10.15 18.65
CA ILE A 371 -36.82 8.85 18.38
C ILE A 371 -37.00 8.13 19.72
N HIS A 372 -38.26 8.09 20.17
CA HIS A 372 -38.66 7.43 21.41
C HIS A 372 -38.82 5.92 21.23
N GLU A 373 -40.05 5.46 21.01
CA GLU A 373 -40.36 4.04 20.87
C GLU A 373 -40.54 3.63 19.41
N PRO A 374 -40.18 2.39 19.03
CA PRO A 374 -40.37 1.94 17.66
C PRO A 374 -41.84 1.69 17.35
N VAL A 375 -42.22 1.97 16.10
CA VAL A 375 -43.41 1.33 15.49
C VAL A 375 -43.00 -0.06 15.02
N GLY A 376 -42.75 -0.95 15.98
CA GLY A 376 -42.19 -2.28 15.73
C GLY A 376 -43.23 -3.32 15.30
N PRO A 377 -42.78 -4.51 14.86
CA PRO A 377 -43.66 -5.60 14.45
C PRO A 377 -44.55 -6.15 15.58
N ARG A 378 -44.27 -5.80 16.84
CA ARG A 378 -45.12 -6.07 18.01
C ARG A 378 -45.20 -4.84 18.91
N PRO A 379 -46.26 -4.70 19.74
CA PRO A 379 -46.33 -3.62 20.74
C PRO A 379 -45.19 -3.65 21.77
N SER A 380 -44.58 -4.82 22.01
CA SER A 380 -43.43 -4.95 22.91
C SER A 380 -42.09 -4.64 22.26
N SER A 381 -42.03 -4.40 20.95
CA SER A 381 -40.78 -4.15 20.22
C SER A 381 -40.04 -2.95 20.80
N GLN A 382 -38.71 -3.04 20.84
CA GLN A 382 -37.82 -1.98 21.34
C GLN A 382 -36.70 -1.73 20.34
N PHE A 383 -36.07 -0.56 20.40
CA PHE A 383 -34.80 -0.34 19.73
C PHE A 383 -33.67 -0.95 20.58
N GLU A 384 -32.87 -1.79 19.96
CA GLU A 384 -31.71 -2.49 20.52
C GLU A 384 -30.82 -3.00 19.37
N HIS A 385 -29.64 -3.57 19.63
CA HIS A 385 -28.66 -3.84 18.56
C HIS A 385 -29.18 -4.67 17.39
N SER A 386 -30.13 -5.58 17.59
CA SER A 386 -30.76 -6.36 16.50
C SER A 386 -31.71 -5.52 15.62
N SER A 387 -31.98 -4.27 16.00
CA SER A 387 -32.65 -3.27 15.15
C SER A 387 -31.83 -2.93 13.91
N ILE A 388 -30.49 -3.11 13.98
CA ILE A 388 -29.58 -2.91 12.86
C ILE A 388 -29.82 -3.97 11.77
N PRO A 389 -29.67 -5.29 12.02
CA PRO A 389 -29.98 -6.31 11.01
C PRO A 389 -31.45 -6.28 10.58
N ALA A 390 -32.40 -5.97 11.48
CA ALA A 390 -33.81 -5.78 11.13
C ALA A 390 -33.99 -4.65 10.09
N THR A 391 -33.32 -3.51 10.30
CA THR A 391 -33.35 -2.38 9.38
C THR A 391 -32.63 -2.70 8.08
N VAL A 392 -31.44 -3.29 8.10
CA VAL A 392 -30.69 -3.68 6.89
C VAL A 392 -31.52 -4.61 6.00
N LYS A 393 -32.20 -5.59 6.60
CA LYS A 393 -33.09 -6.49 5.88
C LYS A 393 -34.18 -5.74 5.11
N LYS A 394 -34.85 -4.78 5.75
CA LYS A 394 -35.92 -4.01 5.14
C LYS A 394 -35.40 -2.99 4.13
N LEU A 395 -34.38 -2.21 4.52
CA LEU A 395 -33.76 -1.15 3.72
C LEU A 395 -33.21 -1.69 2.39
N PHE A 396 -32.57 -2.85 2.40
CA PHE A 396 -31.99 -3.47 1.21
C PHE A 396 -32.85 -4.59 0.60
N ASN A 397 -34.06 -4.77 1.13
CA ASN A 397 -35.04 -5.75 0.66
C ASN A 397 -34.43 -7.16 0.51
N LEU A 398 -33.76 -7.63 1.57
CA LEU A 398 -33.07 -8.92 1.56
C LEU A 398 -34.09 -10.07 1.51
N LYS A 399 -33.89 -11.02 0.59
CA LYS A 399 -34.78 -12.18 0.41
C LYS A 399 -34.64 -13.25 1.49
N SER A 400 -33.52 -13.26 2.22
CA SER A 400 -33.30 -14.20 3.31
C SER A 400 -34.31 -13.96 4.44
N ASN A 401 -34.61 -14.98 5.25
CA ASN A 401 -35.33 -14.77 6.51
C ASN A 401 -34.56 -13.80 7.43
N PHE A 402 -35.25 -13.30 8.47
CA PHE A 402 -34.57 -12.66 9.60
C PHE A 402 -33.54 -13.64 10.18
N LEU A 403 -32.47 -13.12 10.79
CA LEU A 403 -31.38 -13.94 11.33
C LEU A 403 -31.86 -14.79 12.50
N THR A 404 -32.67 -14.21 13.39
CA THR A 404 -33.19 -14.86 14.60
C THR A 404 -34.62 -14.40 14.89
N ARG A 405 -35.19 -14.81 16.03
CA ARG A 405 -36.46 -14.23 16.51
C ARG A 405 -36.29 -12.80 17.03
N ARG A 406 -35.05 -12.37 17.32
CA ARG A 406 -34.75 -11.08 17.92
C ARG A 406 -34.85 -9.95 16.90
N ASP A 407 -34.18 -10.05 15.75
CA ASP A 407 -34.30 -9.05 14.67
C ASP A 407 -35.68 -9.10 13.97
N ALA A 408 -36.38 -10.23 14.01
CA ALA A 408 -37.79 -10.30 13.60
C ALA A 408 -38.75 -9.54 14.54
N TRP A 409 -38.33 -9.30 15.78
CA TRP A 409 -39.11 -8.60 16.81
C TRP A 409 -38.64 -7.16 17.03
N ALA A 410 -37.35 -6.86 16.85
CA ALA A 410 -36.76 -5.56 17.11
C ALA A 410 -37.46 -4.45 16.31
N GLY A 411 -37.46 -3.25 16.88
CA GLY A 411 -37.80 -2.04 16.13
C GLY A 411 -36.86 -1.87 14.95
N SER A 412 -37.33 -1.25 13.87
CA SER A 412 -36.47 -0.89 12.75
C SER A 412 -36.68 0.57 12.40
N PHE A 413 -35.66 1.21 11.82
CA PHE A 413 -35.61 2.65 11.66
C PHE A 413 -35.57 3.10 10.18
N GLU A 414 -35.88 2.21 9.24
CA GLU A 414 -35.93 2.52 7.80
C GLU A 414 -36.93 3.62 7.46
N ASN A 415 -38.04 3.70 8.19
CA ASN A 415 -39.13 4.65 7.92
C ASN A 415 -38.70 6.11 8.09
N TYR A 416 -37.71 6.37 8.95
CA TYR A 416 -37.20 7.72 9.18
C TYR A 416 -36.50 8.32 7.97
N PHE A 417 -36.06 7.50 7.00
CA PHE A 417 -35.47 7.97 5.75
C PHE A 417 -36.52 8.37 4.70
N TYR A 418 -37.81 8.14 4.95
CA TYR A 418 -38.92 8.43 4.04
C TYR A 418 -39.83 9.54 4.56
N LEU A 419 -39.45 10.22 5.66
CA LEU A 419 -40.21 11.36 6.18
C LEU A 419 -40.11 12.58 5.26
N ARG A 420 -39.10 12.63 4.39
CA ARG A 420 -38.82 13.72 3.46
C ARG A 420 -38.88 13.22 2.03
N ASP A 421 -39.39 14.08 1.13
CA ASP A 421 -39.34 13.84 -0.32
C ASP A 421 -37.96 14.16 -0.92
N THR A 422 -37.21 15.08 -0.29
CA THR A 422 -35.87 15.49 -0.72
C THR A 422 -34.88 15.53 0.45
N PRO A 423 -33.59 15.19 0.20
CA PRO A 423 -32.56 15.31 1.22
C PRO A 423 -32.35 16.77 1.60
N ARG A 424 -31.94 17.01 2.84
CA ARG A 424 -31.50 18.31 3.33
C ARG A 424 -30.20 18.72 2.68
N ASP A 425 -30.11 20.00 2.33
CA ASP A 425 -28.89 20.64 1.84
C ASP A 425 -28.21 21.51 2.91
N ASP A 426 -28.80 21.60 4.12
CA ASP A 426 -28.33 22.41 5.25
C ASP A 426 -27.54 21.62 6.31
N CYS A 427 -27.19 20.35 6.05
CA CYS A 427 -26.41 19.54 6.98
C CYS A 427 -25.00 20.13 7.17
N PRO A 428 -24.50 20.26 8.42
CA PRO A 428 -23.20 20.87 8.69
C PRO A 428 -22.08 20.24 7.88
N GLU A 429 -21.21 21.04 7.29
CA GLU A 429 -20.02 20.52 6.57
C GLU A 429 -18.92 20.07 7.54
N THR A 430 -18.83 20.75 8.68
CA THR A 430 -17.87 20.48 9.76
C THR A 430 -18.55 20.48 11.11
N LEU A 431 -18.05 19.68 12.05
CA LEU A 431 -18.52 19.64 13.44
C LEU A 431 -17.60 20.49 14.35
N PRO A 432 -18.04 20.83 15.59
CA PRO A 432 -17.22 21.58 16.55
C PRO A 432 -15.84 20.97 16.80
N GLU A 433 -14.84 21.83 17.01
CA GLU A 433 -13.48 21.40 17.33
C GLU A 433 -13.34 20.91 18.78
N VAL A 434 -12.57 19.83 18.96
CA VAL A 434 -12.25 19.26 20.29
C VAL A 434 -10.81 19.63 20.63
N THR A 435 -10.64 20.78 21.25
CA THR A 435 -9.34 21.45 21.40
C THR A 435 -8.50 20.95 22.58
N ALA A 436 -9.10 20.31 23.58
CA ALA A 436 -8.39 19.84 24.77
C ALA A 436 -8.57 18.33 24.99
N SER A 437 -7.55 17.69 25.55
CA SER A 437 -7.65 16.35 26.16
C SER A 437 -8.53 16.44 27.40
N MET A 438 -9.39 15.45 27.65
CA MET A 438 -10.05 15.32 28.96
C MET A 438 -9.18 14.56 29.95
N ARG A 439 -8.22 13.78 29.44
CA ARG A 439 -7.23 13.07 30.25
C ARG A 439 -6.13 14.04 30.74
N PRO A 440 -5.74 13.98 32.03
CA PRO A 440 -4.66 14.79 32.60
C PRO A 440 -3.22 14.35 32.25
N TRP A 441 -3.02 13.12 31.75
CA TRP A 441 -1.72 12.56 31.33
C TRP A 441 -1.79 11.96 29.91
N GLY A 442 -0.66 11.48 29.38
CA GLY A 442 -0.59 10.84 28.06
C GLY A 442 -1.16 9.40 28.03
N PRO A 443 -1.14 8.74 26.86
CA PRO A 443 -1.39 7.30 26.71
C PRO A 443 -0.53 6.45 27.65
N LYS A 444 -1.01 5.27 28.06
CA LYS A 444 -0.30 4.37 28.99
C LYS A 444 0.05 3.05 28.30
N GLU A 445 1.05 3.06 27.42
CA GLU A 445 1.41 1.85 26.66
C GLU A 445 2.07 0.74 27.50
N ASP A 446 2.63 1.08 28.66
CA ASP A 446 3.21 0.13 29.62
C ASP A 446 2.19 -0.48 30.60
N ALA A 447 0.92 -0.07 30.52
CA ALA A 447 -0.13 -0.59 31.39
C ALA A 447 -0.45 -2.06 31.09
N SER A 448 -1.05 -2.74 32.07
CA SER A 448 -1.70 -4.04 31.84
C SER A 448 -2.95 -3.87 30.99
N LEU A 449 -3.29 -4.92 30.24
CA LEU A 449 -4.45 -4.93 29.35
C LEU A 449 -5.78 -4.85 30.11
N THR A 450 -6.75 -4.13 29.54
CA THR A 450 -8.16 -4.21 29.95
C THR A 450 -8.77 -5.58 29.60
N GLU A 451 -9.94 -5.91 30.15
CA GLU A 451 -10.64 -7.16 29.81
C GLU A 451 -10.86 -7.29 28.29
N PHE A 452 -11.36 -6.21 27.68
CA PHE A 452 -11.59 -6.15 26.23
C PHE A 452 -10.30 -6.28 25.41
N GLN A 453 -9.21 -5.63 25.82
CA GLN A 453 -7.91 -5.77 25.15
C GLN A 453 -7.38 -7.21 25.25
N VAL A 454 -7.58 -7.90 26.38
CA VAL A 454 -7.24 -9.32 26.52
C VAL A 454 -8.03 -10.17 25.52
N GLU A 455 -9.30 -9.88 25.29
CA GLU A 455 -10.12 -10.57 24.29
C GLU A 455 -9.60 -10.35 22.87
N MET A 456 -9.21 -9.11 22.53
CA MET A 456 -8.58 -8.82 21.25
C MET A 456 -7.30 -9.64 21.05
N ILE A 457 -6.52 -9.86 22.11
CA ILE A 457 -5.32 -10.70 22.05
C ILE A 457 -5.65 -12.19 21.94
N GLN A 458 -6.76 -12.64 22.52
CA GLN A 458 -7.26 -14.00 22.30
C GLN A 458 -7.64 -14.21 20.84
N LEU A 459 -8.33 -13.25 20.21
CA LEU A 459 -8.59 -13.25 18.77
C LEU A 459 -7.30 -13.25 17.97
N ALA A 460 -6.37 -12.34 18.27
CA ALA A 460 -5.07 -12.26 17.59
C ALA A 460 -4.32 -13.61 17.65
N SER A 461 -4.35 -14.29 18.79
CA SER A 461 -3.71 -15.62 18.93
C SER A 461 -4.32 -16.68 18.01
N GLN A 462 -5.63 -16.64 17.78
CA GLN A 462 -6.28 -17.49 16.79
C GLN A 462 -5.85 -17.11 15.37
N LEU A 463 -5.82 -15.81 15.06
CA LEU A 463 -5.44 -15.31 13.73
C LEU A 463 -3.98 -15.60 13.41
N ASN A 464 -3.11 -15.71 14.43
CA ASN A 464 -1.70 -16.05 14.28
C ASN A 464 -1.40 -17.55 14.27
N GLY A 465 -2.37 -18.37 14.69
CA GLY A 465 -2.21 -19.81 14.91
C GLY A 465 -1.59 -20.19 16.25
N ASP A 466 -1.24 -19.23 17.10
CA ASP A 466 -0.51 -19.44 18.37
C ASP A 466 -1.37 -20.05 19.48
N TYR A 467 -2.69 -20.11 19.30
CA TYR A 467 -3.64 -20.73 20.24
C TYR A 467 -3.38 -22.22 20.54
N VAL A 468 -2.55 -22.89 19.73
CA VAL A 468 -2.15 -24.30 19.93
C VAL A 468 -0.84 -24.47 20.74
N LEU A 469 -0.15 -23.38 21.07
CA LEU A 469 1.13 -23.41 21.81
C LEU A 469 0.91 -23.68 23.30
N SER A 470 1.89 -24.27 23.99
CA SER A 470 1.79 -24.48 25.45
C SER A 470 1.81 -23.18 26.27
N ALA A 471 2.26 -22.07 25.68
CA ALA A 471 2.15 -20.73 26.27
C ALA A 471 0.68 -20.25 26.34
N TYR A 472 -0.21 -20.91 25.59
CA TYR A 472 -1.65 -20.81 25.79
C TYR A 472 -2.03 -21.69 27.00
N PRO A 473 -2.65 -21.14 28.07
CA PRO A 473 -3.60 -20.03 28.08
C PRO A 473 -3.09 -18.72 28.72
N ASP A 474 -1.80 -18.40 28.73
CA ASP A 474 -1.32 -17.18 29.41
C ASP A 474 -0.97 -16.03 28.45
N ILE A 475 -1.12 -16.25 27.15
CA ILE A 475 -0.99 -15.21 26.10
C ILE A 475 -1.91 -14.01 26.43
N GLY A 476 -1.33 -12.81 26.49
CA GLY A 476 -1.99 -11.55 26.82
C GLY A 476 -1.90 -11.15 28.30
N LYS A 477 -1.78 -12.10 29.25
CA LYS A 477 -1.81 -11.77 30.69
C LYS A 477 -0.60 -10.97 31.18
N SER A 478 0.55 -11.16 30.54
CA SER A 478 1.81 -10.49 30.90
C SER A 478 2.25 -9.43 29.89
N MET A 479 1.40 -9.14 28.88
CA MET A 479 1.73 -8.16 27.84
C MET A 479 1.39 -6.76 28.34
N THR A 480 2.22 -5.79 27.96
CA THR A 480 1.83 -4.39 28.03
C THR A 480 0.88 -4.02 26.89
N VAL A 481 0.13 -2.92 27.03
CA VAL A 481 -0.74 -2.37 25.96
C VAL A 481 0.03 -2.20 24.64
N GLY A 482 1.25 -1.68 24.69
CA GLY A 482 2.11 -1.49 23.51
C GLY A 482 2.55 -2.80 22.85
N GLU A 483 2.90 -3.82 23.64
CA GLU A 483 3.22 -5.16 23.13
C GLU A 483 2.00 -5.83 22.50
N ALA A 484 0.85 -5.73 23.16
CA ALA A 484 -0.41 -6.27 22.70
C ALA A 484 -0.85 -5.63 21.37
N ASN A 485 -0.73 -4.30 21.22
CA ASN A 485 -1.03 -3.63 19.94
C ASN A 485 -0.19 -4.19 18.79
N ARG A 486 1.13 -4.31 18.97
CA ARG A 486 2.03 -4.86 17.94
C ARG A 486 1.69 -6.31 17.59
N TYR A 487 1.34 -7.12 18.60
CA TYR A 487 0.93 -8.50 18.40
C TYR A 487 -0.38 -8.60 17.59
N ALA A 488 -1.38 -7.77 17.92
CA ALA A 488 -2.66 -7.72 17.23
C ALA A 488 -2.50 -7.29 15.76
N GLU A 489 -1.73 -6.23 15.49
CA GLU A 489 -1.47 -5.74 14.13
C GLU A 489 -0.74 -6.77 13.26
N ASP A 490 0.27 -7.45 13.80
CA ASP A 490 0.98 -8.52 13.08
C ASP A 490 0.04 -9.70 12.77
N ALA A 491 -0.74 -10.15 13.76
CA ALA A 491 -1.67 -11.26 13.59
C ALA A 491 -2.70 -10.99 12.49
N VAL A 492 -3.29 -9.78 12.47
CA VAL A 492 -4.26 -9.38 11.43
C VAL A 492 -3.60 -9.29 10.06
N ARG A 493 -2.41 -8.67 9.97
CA ARG A 493 -1.65 -8.59 8.71
C ARG A 493 -1.39 -9.98 8.15
N ARG A 494 -0.82 -10.88 8.95
CA ARG A 494 -0.50 -12.26 8.55
C ARG A 494 -1.75 -13.03 8.12
N PHE A 495 -2.84 -12.91 8.87
CA PHE A 495 -4.12 -13.54 8.56
C PHE A 495 -4.68 -13.09 7.20
N LEU A 496 -4.73 -11.78 6.95
CA LEU A 496 -5.24 -11.24 5.70
C LEU A 496 -4.31 -11.52 4.50
N GLU A 497 -2.99 -11.51 4.70
CA GLU A 497 -2.02 -11.89 3.68
C GLU A 497 -2.15 -13.37 3.28
N ALA A 498 -2.28 -14.26 4.27
CA ALA A 498 -2.52 -15.68 4.04
C ALA A 498 -3.85 -15.90 3.30
N GLY A 499 -4.92 -15.20 3.70
CA GLY A 499 -6.19 -15.24 2.98
C GLY A 499 -6.06 -14.78 1.54
N ARG A 500 -5.38 -13.67 1.27
CA ARG A 500 -5.14 -13.18 -0.10
C ARG A 500 -4.29 -14.16 -0.92
N ALA A 501 -3.27 -14.77 -0.32
CA ALA A 501 -2.43 -15.76 -0.97
C ALA A 501 -3.22 -17.03 -1.32
N ALA A 502 -4.06 -17.53 -0.40
CA ALA A 502 -4.90 -18.69 -0.63
C ALA A 502 -5.96 -18.44 -1.72
N LEU A 503 -6.58 -17.24 -1.76
CA LEU A 503 -7.46 -16.84 -2.87
C LEU A 503 -6.74 -16.87 -4.22
N ARG A 504 -5.53 -16.29 -4.29
CA ARG A 504 -4.71 -16.31 -5.52
C ARG A 504 -4.30 -17.72 -5.94
N ALA A 505 -4.19 -18.64 -4.99
CA ALA A 505 -3.90 -20.05 -5.25
C ALA A 505 -5.13 -20.88 -5.66
N GLY A 506 -6.32 -20.25 -5.78
CA GLY A 506 -7.56 -20.94 -6.16
C GLY A 506 -8.16 -21.82 -5.04
N ALA A 507 -7.84 -21.53 -3.78
CA ALA A 507 -8.43 -22.25 -2.66
C ALA A 507 -9.95 -22.00 -2.56
N ASN A 508 -10.67 -22.97 -1.96
CA ASN A 508 -12.12 -22.89 -1.79
C ASN A 508 -12.51 -21.65 -0.98
N GLU A 509 -13.25 -20.73 -1.59
CA GLU A 509 -13.65 -19.46 -0.99
C GLU A 509 -14.51 -19.62 0.29
N SER A 510 -15.16 -20.77 0.48
CA SER A 510 -15.92 -21.06 1.70
C SER A 510 -15.06 -21.60 2.86
N ALA A 511 -13.78 -21.90 2.61
CA ALA A 511 -12.88 -22.39 3.65
C ALA A 511 -12.59 -21.31 4.69
N ILE A 512 -12.47 -21.71 5.96
CA ILE A 512 -12.02 -20.83 7.04
C ILE A 512 -10.49 -20.72 6.95
N VAL A 513 -9.97 -19.50 6.98
CA VAL A 513 -8.52 -19.28 7.01
C VAL A 513 -7.99 -19.77 8.36
N THR A 514 -7.05 -20.72 8.31
CA THR A 514 -6.40 -21.30 9.49
C THR A 514 -4.90 -21.10 9.37
N MET A 515 -4.28 -20.67 10.47
CA MET A 515 -2.87 -20.33 10.53
C MET A 515 -2.13 -21.33 11.41
N ARG A 516 -0.87 -21.62 11.06
CA ARG A 516 0.03 -22.43 11.90
C ARG A 516 0.98 -21.49 12.66
N PRO A 517 1.35 -21.80 13.91
CA PRO A 517 2.37 -21.04 14.62
C PRO A 517 3.64 -20.94 13.80
N SER A 518 4.26 -19.76 13.79
CA SER A 518 5.59 -19.62 13.18
C SER A 518 6.66 -20.20 14.10
N LEU A 519 7.63 -20.96 13.57
CA LEU A 519 8.79 -21.42 14.33
C LEU A 519 9.78 -20.29 14.69
N THR A 520 9.59 -19.08 14.12
CA THR A 520 10.47 -17.92 14.29
C THR A 520 10.05 -16.96 15.42
N THR A 521 8.92 -17.16 16.11
CA THR A 521 8.44 -16.25 17.18
C THR A 521 9.09 -16.45 18.54
N ARG A 522 10.21 -17.21 18.64
CA ARG A 522 11.04 -17.25 19.85
C ARG A 522 12.03 -16.08 19.87
N ILE A 523 11.56 -14.88 20.23
CA ILE A 523 12.42 -13.85 20.81
C ILE A 523 12.02 -13.74 22.28
N PRO A 524 12.90 -14.04 23.25
CA PRO A 524 12.63 -13.71 24.64
C PRO A 524 12.69 -12.19 24.79
N ALA A 525 11.61 -11.60 25.32
CA ALA A 525 11.64 -10.24 25.83
C ALA A 525 12.59 -10.19 27.04
N GLY A 526 13.60 -9.32 27.00
CA GLY A 526 14.48 -9.05 28.13
C GLY A 526 15.88 -8.63 27.72
N GLY A 527 16.17 -7.33 27.76
CA GLY A 527 17.52 -6.81 27.60
C GLY A 527 17.58 -5.29 27.55
N HIS A 528 17.23 -4.62 28.66
CA HIS A 528 17.62 -3.23 28.88
C HIS A 528 19.14 -3.13 29.12
N GLU A 529 19.70 -2.06 28.59
CA GLU A 529 21.11 -1.66 28.59
C GLU A 529 21.76 -1.65 29.99
N ASN A 530 23.04 -2.06 30.04
CA ASN A 530 24.04 -1.31 30.80
C ASN A 530 25.47 -1.60 30.32
N THR A 531 26.08 -0.55 29.75
CA THR A 531 27.49 -0.11 29.86
C THR A 531 28.63 -1.15 29.88
N GLY A 532 29.58 -1.01 28.94
CA GLY A 532 30.96 -1.46 29.20
C GLY A 532 31.83 -1.74 27.98
N ILE A 533 32.60 -0.74 27.56
CA ILE A 533 33.71 -0.84 26.60
C ILE A 533 34.74 -1.89 27.08
N ARG A 534 35.15 -2.83 26.19
CA ARG A 534 36.54 -3.30 25.92
C ARG A 534 36.55 -4.73 25.34
N GLY A 535 37.08 -4.90 24.13
CA GLY A 535 37.89 -6.08 23.77
C GLY A 535 39.39 -5.73 23.91
N PRO A 536 40.34 -6.59 23.48
CA PRO A 536 40.27 -8.00 23.08
C PRO A 536 41.42 -8.86 23.70
N VAL A 537 41.58 -10.11 23.22
CA VAL A 537 42.76 -11.01 23.33
C VAL A 537 42.81 -11.96 24.54
N ALA A 538 42.57 -13.25 24.28
CA ALA A 538 43.47 -14.38 24.58
C ALA A 538 42.68 -15.70 24.54
N ILE A 539 43.11 -16.64 23.69
CA ILE A 539 43.46 -18.04 24.06
C ILE A 539 43.86 -18.74 22.76
N LEU A 540 45.17 -18.79 22.57
CA LEU A 540 45.85 -19.69 21.65
C LEU A 540 47.03 -20.19 22.47
N HIS A 541 46.93 -21.41 23.02
CA HIS A 541 48.02 -22.32 23.37
C HIS A 541 47.51 -23.45 24.28
N ARG A 542 47.32 -24.64 23.70
CA ARG A 542 47.72 -25.95 24.27
C ARG A 542 47.79 -26.96 23.13
N LEU A 543 48.96 -27.00 22.49
CA LEU A 543 49.44 -28.16 21.74
C LEU A 543 49.90 -29.22 22.74
N ALA A 544 49.58 -30.50 22.51
CA ALA A 544 50.58 -31.57 22.48
C ALA A 544 49.96 -32.97 22.27
N ALA A 545 50.50 -33.64 21.25
CA ALA A 545 50.87 -35.06 21.20
C ALA A 545 49.77 -36.15 21.12
N GLY A 546 49.89 -36.97 20.06
CA GLY A 546 49.76 -38.42 20.22
C GLY A 546 48.79 -39.14 19.28
N LYS A 547 49.29 -39.50 18.09
CA LYS A 547 49.06 -40.76 17.35
C LYS A 547 47.79 -41.58 17.69
N ILE A 548 46.86 -41.69 16.74
CA ILE A 548 46.40 -42.99 16.23
C ILE A 548 46.19 -42.85 14.72
N ALA A 549 46.86 -43.73 13.96
CA ALA A 549 46.67 -43.91 12.54
C ALA A 549 45.58 -44.97 12.31
N ILE A 550 44.60 -44.67 11.46
CA ILE A 550 43.81 -45.66 10.72
C ILE A 550 43.77 -45.17 9.27
N GLN A 551 44.48 -45.86 8.37
CA GLN A 551 44.29 -45.80 6.90
C GLN A 551 43.40 -46.98 6.48
N PRO A 552 42.98 -47.11 5.20
CA PRO A 552 42.25 -46.17 4.37
C PRO A 552 41.01 -46.87 3.76
N THR A 553 39.88 -46.17 3.60
CA THR A 553 38.85 -46.62 2.65
C THR A 553 38.41 -45.43 1.80
N LEU A 554 38.68 -45.57 0.50
CA LEU A 554 38.26 -44.65 -0.54
C LEU A 554 36.74 -44.50 -0.52
N SER A 555 36.27 -43.26 -0.43
CA SER A 555 35.00 -42.82 -0.98
C SER A 555 35.23 -41.43 -1.57
N PRO A 556 34.95 -41.21 -2.87
CA PRO A 556 35.15 -39.91 -3.49
C PRO A 556 34.01 -38.96 -3.06
N ASN A 557 34.36 -37.69 -2.91
CA ASN A 557 33.46 -36.53 -2.75
C ASN A 557 32.89 -36.27 -1.34
N ILE A 558 33.75 -35.76 -0.45
CA ILE A 558 33.33 -34.77 0.56
C ILE A 558 33.65 -33.40 -0.04
N PRO A 559 32.68 -32.48 -0.21
CA PRO A 559 32.98 -31.13 -0.68
C PRO A 559 33.90 -30.44 0.33
N MET A 560 35.00 -29.86 -0.18
CA MET A 560 35.90 -28.99 0.58
C MET A 560 35.08 -27.96 1.38
N GLU A 561 35.29 -27.87 2.70
CA GLU A 561 34.80 -26.73 3.47
C GLU A 561 35.36 -25.43 2.87
N VAL A 562 34.47 -24.49 2.54
CA VAL A 562 34.84 -23.15 2.08
C VAL A 562 35.53 -22.43 3.24
N SER A 563 36.71 -21.85 2.99
CA SER A 563 37.44 -21.14 4.05
C SER A 563 36.66 -19.92 4.53
N TRP A 564 36.89 -19.50 5.78
CA TRP A 564 36.22 -18.32 6.33
C TRP A 564 36.56 -17.04 5.54
N GLU A 565 37.79 -16.91 5.03
CA GLU A 565 38.23 -15.78 4.21
C GLU A 565 37.44 -15.68 2.91
N GLN A 566 37.22 -16.83 2.26
CA GLN A 566 36.44 -16.92 1.03
C GLN A 566 34.98 -16.55 1.29
N SER A 567 34.39 -17.08 2.37
CA SER A 567 33.01 -16.76 2.77
C SER A 567 32.81 -15.26 3.07
N VAL A 568 33.76 -14.61 3.75
CA VAL A 568 33.72 -13.16 4.01
C VAL A 568 33.84 -12.37 2.71
N THR A 569 34.74 -12.78 1.82
CA THR A 569 34.94 -12.11 0.52
C THR A 569 33.68 -12.16 -0.34
N ASP A 570 33.06 -13.34 -0.45
CA ASP A 570 31.83 -13.53 -1.20
C ASP A 570 30.68 -12.73 -0.59
N SER A 571 30.55 -12.71 0.74
CA SER A 571 29.52 -11.93 1.44
C SER A 571 29.63 -10.42 1.16
N ILE A 572 30.85 -9.86 1.20
CA ILE A 572 31.07 -8.43 0.93
C ILE A 572 30.78 -8.10 -0.53
N ASN A 573 31.18 -8.96 -1.47
CA ASN A 573 30.87 -8.79 -2.89
C ASN A 573 29.36 -8.84 -3.15
N THR A 574 28.63 -9.76 -2.53
CA THR A 574 27.17 -9.87 -2.65
C THR A 574 26.47 -8.64 -2.07
N ILE A 575 26.87 -8.15 -0.89
CA ILE A 575 26.29 -6.92 -0.30
C ILE A 575 26.53 -5.72 -1.22
N TYR A 576 27.75 -5.58 -1.75
CA TYR A 576 28.09 -4.52 -2.69
C TYR A 576 27.21 -4.55 -3.94
N LEU A 577 27.04 -5.73 -4.54
CA LEU A 577 26.24 -5.90 -5.75
C LEU A 577 24.75 -5.65 -5.50
N LEU A 578 24.20 -6.15 -4.40
CA LEU A 578 22.80 -5.90 -4.02
C LEU A 578 22.55 -4.43 -3.74
N PHE A 579 23.44 -3.75 -3.01
CA PHE A 579 23.33 -2.32 -2.78
C PHE A 579 23.35 -1.53 -4.10
N SER A 580 24.25 -1.91 -5.01
CA SER A 580 24.31 -1.32 -6.36
C SER A 580 23.02 -1.57 -7.14
N ALA A 581 22.45 -2.79 -7.07
CA ALA A 581 21.18 -3.13 -7.70
C ALA A 581 20.02 -2.28 -7.16
N TYR A 582 19.98 -2.03 -5.84
CA TYR A 582 18.96 -1.18 -5.23
C TYR A 582 19.06 0.27 -5.70
N LEU A 583 20.29 0.80 -5.82
CA LEU A 583 20.52 2.13 -6.37
C LEU A 583 20.08 2.23 -7.84
N VAL A 584 20.37 1.21 -8.66
CA VAL A 584 19.91 1.18 -10.06
C VAL A 584 18.39 1.07 -10.13
N PHE A 585 17.75 0.25 -9.29
CA PHE A 585 16.29 0.17 -9.24
C PHE A 585 15.66 1.50 -8.77
N MET A 586 16.33 2.26 -7.90
CA MET A 586 15.91 3.62 -7.50
C MET A 586 15.88 4.58 -8.70
N MET A 587 16.64 4.33 -9.78
CA MET A 587 16.52 5.09 -11.02
C MET A 587 15.11 4.99 -11.62
N GLN A 588 14.36 3.91 -11.37
CA GLN A 588 12.96 3.81 -11.81
C GLN A 588 12.08 4.89 -11.17
N LEU A 589 12.34 5.26 -9.91
CA LEU A 589 11.67 6.38 -9.25
C LEU A 589 12.08 7.71 -9.90
N GLY A 590 13.38 7.83 -10.23
CA GLY A 590 13.92 8.97 -10.96
C GLY A 590 13.27 9.17 -12.33
N PHE A 591 13.15 8.09 -13.13
CA PHE A 591 12.42 8.09 -14.39
C PHE A 591 10.95 8.44 -14.19
N ALA A 592 10.26 7.84 -13.22
CA ALA A 592 8.85 8.16 -12.98
C ALA A 592 8.63 9.65 -12.70
N MET A 593 9.45 10.28 -11.85
CA MET A 593 9.35 11.71 -11.55
C MET A 593 9.75 12.58 -12.75
N LEU A 594 10.87 12.27 -13.41
CA LEU A 594 11.35 13.04 -14.56
C LEU A 594 10.36 12.98 -15.71
N CYS A 595 9.87 11.79 -16.05
CA CYS A 595 8.91 11.59 -17.12
C CYS A 595 7.58 12.27 -16.81
N ALA A 596 7.07 12.14 -15.57
CA ALA A 596 5.87 12.87 -15.15
C ALA A 596 6.06 14.38 -15.31
N GLY A 597 7.13 14.96 -14.75
CA GLY A 597 7.38 16.40 -14.85
C GLY A 597 7.55 16.92 -16.29
N SER A 598 8.06 16.07 -17.19
CA SER A 598 8.37 16.42 -18.59
C SER A 598 7.17 16.33 -19.54
N VAL A 599 6.12 15.57 -19.20
CA VAL A 599 4.89 15.49 -20.01
C VAL A 599 3.86 16.53 -19.57
N ARG A 600 2.88 16.78 -20.45
CA ARG A 600 1.71 17.62 -20.11
C ARG A 600 0.89 16.99 -18.98
N ALA A 601 0.25 17.85 -18.18
CA ALA A 601 -0.46 17.48 -16.96
C ALA A 601 -1.47 16.33 -17.13
N LYS A 602 -2.21 16.38 -18.23
CA LYS A 602 -3.24 15.42 -18.65
C LYS A 602 -2.73 13.99 -18.98
N ASN A 603 -1.42 13.76 -18.89
CA ASN A 603 -0.76 12.48 -19.19
C ASN A 603 0.17 12.00 -18.06
N ALA A 604 0.14 12.67 -16.90
CA ALA A 604 1.04 12.40 -15.79
C ALA A 604 0.77 11.03 -15.15
N MET A 605 -0.49 10.65 -14.97
CA MET A 605 -0.86 9.33 -14.45
C MET A 605 -0.45 8.22 -15.41
N ASN A 606 -0.71 8.42 -16.71
CA ASN A 606 -0.34 7.45 -17.74
C ASN A 606 1.17 7.16 -17.73
N ILE A 607 2.02 8.19 -17.73
CA ILE A 607 3.47 7.98 -17.79
C ILE A 607 4.03 7.39 -16.47
N MET A 608 3.41 7.68 -15.32
CA MET A 608 3.76 7.01 -14.07
C MET A 608 3.36 5.52 -14.10
N LEU A 609 2.20 5.20 -14.66
CA LEU A 609 1.76 3.81 -14.81
C LEU A 609 2.69 3.03 -15.74
N THR A 610 3.10 3.59 -16.88
CA THR A 610 4.03 2.91 -17.79
C THR A 610 5.37 2.61 -17.12
N ASN A 611 5.87 3.50 -16.25
CA ASN A 611 7.08 3.26 -15.45
C ASN A 611 6.91 2.06 -14.50
N VAL A 612 5.77 1.93 -13.83
CA VAL A 612 5.49 0.75 -12.99
C VAL A 612 5.39 -0.52 -13.83
N VAL A 613 4.76 -0.40 -15.01
CA VAL A 613 4.57 -1.50 -15.96
C VAL A 613 5.88 -2.00 -16.53
N ASP A 614 6.81 -1.11 -16.87
CA ASP A 614 8.16 -1.45 -17.33
C ASP A 614 8.89 -2.31 -16.28
N ALA A 615 8.76 -1.99 -14.99
CA ALA A 615 9.34 -2.80 -13.92
C ALA A 615 8.71 -4.20 -13.84
N VAL A 616 7.37 -4.30 -13.83
CA VAL A 616 6.70 -5.60 -13.63
C VAL A 616 6.72 -6.49 -14.88
N VAL A 617 6.51 -5.94 -16.08
CA VAL A 617 6.61 -6.69 -17.34
C VAL A 617 8.06 -7.04 -17.66
N GLY A 618 8.96 -6.08 -17.42
CA GLY A 618 10.40 -6.29 -17.56
C GLY A 618 10.93 -7.39 -16.64
N SER A 619 10.46 -7.46 -15.38
CA SER A 619 10.84 -8.56 -14.47
C SER A 619 10.44 -9.93 -14.98
N ILE A 620 9.20 -10.08 -15.45
CA ILE A 620 8.70 -11.36 -15.94
C ILE A 620 9.43 -11.78 -17.22
N SER A 621 9.56 -10.87 -18.19
CA SER A 621 10.23 -11.16 -19.47
C SER A 621 11.73 -11.45 -19.29
N TYR A 622 12.41 -10.68 -18.44
CA TYR A 622 13.84 -10.89 -18.16
C TYR A 622 14.08 -12.17 -17.37
N TYR A 623 13.22 -12.51 -16.41
CA TYR A 623 13.26 -13.80 -15.71
C TYR A 623 13.06 -14.98 -16.67
N LEU A 624 12.01 -14.95 -17.49
CA LEU A 624 11.67 -16.07 -18.36
C LEU A 624 12.71 -16.29 -19.46
N PHE A 625 13.16 -15.21 -20.10
CA PHE A 625 13.96 -15.26 -21.32
C PHE A 625 15.21 -14.40 -21.26
N GLY A 626 15.12 -13.19 -20.72
CA GLY A 626 16.19 -12.21 -20.88
C GLY A 626 17.51 -12.60 -20.21
N PHE A 627 17.49 -13.10 -18.98
CA PHE A 627 18.72 -13.55 -18.32
C PHE A 627 19.38 -14.72 -19.08
N ALA A 628 18.56 -15.62 -19.62
CA ALA A 628 19.02 -16.77 -20.38
C ALA A 628 19.71 -16.36 -21.69
N PHE A 629 19.09 -15.44 -22.45
CA PHE A 629 19.69 -14.94 -23.68
C PHE A 629 20.92 -14.08 -23.42
N ALA A 630 20.97 -13.35 -22.30
CA ALA A 630 22.09 -12.52 -21.92
C ALA A 630 23.31 -13.32 -21.45
N PHE A 631 23.13 -14.27 -20.53
CA PHE A 631 24.24 -14.90 -19.79
C PHE A 631 24.26 -16.44 -19.85
N GLY A 632 23.35 -17.05 -20.60
CA GLY A 632 23.24 -18.51 -20.71
C GLY A 632 24.42 -19.16 -21.43
N ASP A 633 25.34 -19.74 -20.67
CA ASP A 633 26.45 -20.55 -21.18
C ASP A 633 26.11 -22.06 -21.14
N GLY A 634 26.19 -22.75 -22.28
CA GLY A 634 25.86 -24.18 -22.39
C GLY A 634 26.36 -24.81 -23.70
N ALA A 635 26.23 -26.13 -23.87
CA ALA A 635 26.78 -26.82 -25.05
C ALA A 635 26.22 -26.32 -26.41
N ASN A 636 25.08 -25.62 -26.40
CA ASN A 636 24.45 -25.02 -27.58
C ASN A 636 24.54 -23.48 -27.61
N SER A 637 25.18 -22.83 -26.64
CA SER A 637 25.40 -21.38 -26.68
C SER A 637 26.40 -21.05 -27.77
N ASN A 638 26.23 -19.89 -28.40
CA ASN A 638 27.13 -19.40 -29.43
C ASN A 638 27.42 -17.92 -29.17
N PRO A 639 28.43 -17.32 -29.82
CA PRO A 639 28.82 -15.94 -29.54
C PRO A 639 27.74 -14.88 -29.75
N PHE A 640 26.62 -15.23 -30.39
CA PHE A 640 25.51 -14.33 -30.68
C PHE A 640 24.39 -14.36 -29.62
N ILE A 641 24.12 -15.49 -28.96
CA ILE A 641 23.00 -15.61 -27.99
C ILE A 641 23.22 -16.75 -26.98
N GLY A 642 22.83 -16.50 -25.73
CA GLY A 642 22.81 -17.51 -24.66
C GLY A 642 21.66 -18.52 -24.78
N THR A 643 21.83 -19.72 -24.23
CA THR A 643 20.85 -20.83 -24.42
C THR A 643 20.51 -21.63 -23.15
N THR A 644 21.02 -21.24 -22.00
CA THR A 644 20.77 -21.86 -20.68
C THR A 644 20.21 -20.82 -19.70
N PHE A 645 19.80 -21.23 -18.50
CA PHE A 645 19.22 -20.36 -17.45
C PHE A 645 17.83 -19.77 -17.72
N PHE A 646 17.04 -20.33 -18.63
CA PHE A 646 15.62 -19.95 -18.80
C PHE A 646 14.86 -20.10 -17.48
N ALA A 647 14.14 -19.05 -17.08
CA ALA A 647 13.46 -18.98 -15.78
C ALA A 647 14.42 -19.24 -14.59
N LEU A 648 15.68 -18.77 -14.69
CA LEU A 648 16.76 -18.96 -13.72
C LEU A 648 17.01 -20.43 -13.34
N LYS A 649 16.64 -21.36 -14.22
CA LYS A 649 16.94 -22.77 -14.02
C LYS A 649 18.46 -22.95 -13.89
N ASP A 650 18.89 -23.73 -12.91
CA ASP A 650 20.30 -24.04 -12.64
C ASP A 650 21.12 -22.85 -12.07
N ILE A 651 20.45 -21.80 -11.56
CA ILE A 651 21.03 -20.72 -10.73
C ILE A 651 20.70 -20.97 -9.24
N PRO A 652 21.62 -20.72 -8.29
CA PRO A 652 22.98 -20.23 -8.47
C PRO A 652 23.90 -21.30 -9.06
N ASP A 653 24.89 -20.86 -9.84
CA ASP A 653 25.99 -21.70 -10.32
C ASP A 653 27.35 -21.09 -9.93
N THR A 654 28.45 -21.59 -10.50
CA THR A 654 29.79 -21.08 -10.22
C THR A 654 30.05 -19.67 -10.75
N SER A 655 29.27 -19.21 -11.72
CA SER A 655 29.47 -17.96 -12.45
C SER A 655 28.49 -16.87 -12.02
N TYR A 656 27.25 -17.24 -11.70
CA TYR A 656 26.13 -16.34 -11.47
C TYR A 656 25.31 -16.74 -10.23
N ASP A 657 24.88 -15.71 -9.50
CA ASP A 657 24.01 -15.81 -8.33
C ASP A 657 22.76 -14.91 -8.51
N TYR A 658 21.74 -15.09 -7.67
CA TYR A 658 20.51 -14.30 -7.71
C TYR A 658 20.74 -12.79 -7.58
N SER A 659 21.80 -12.38 -6.86
CA SER A 659 22.23 -10.99 -6.76
C SER A 659 22.59 -10.38 -8.12
N TYR A 660 23.23 -11.16 -9.00
CA TYR A 660 23.59 -10.73 -10.36
C TYR A 660 22.37 -10.64 -11.28
N PHE A 661 21.41 -11.56 -11.15
CA PHE A 661 20.12 -11.44 -11.84
C PHE A 661 19.42 -10.13 -11.47
N LEU A 662 19.30 -9.82 -10.18
CA LEU A 662 18.62 -8.60 -9.72
C LEU A 662 19.31 -7.35 -10.27
N TYR A 663 20.65 -7.33 -10.24
CA TYR A 663 21.44 -6.23 -10.80
C TYR A 663 21.16 -6.03 -12.29
N GLN A 664 21.24 -7.10 -13.09
CA GLN A 664 21.06 -7.03 -14.55
C GLN A 664 19.61 -6.78 -14.97
N TRP A 665 18.64 -7.26 -14.20
CA TRP A 665 17.23 -6.92 -14.38
C TRP A 665 16.98 -5.42 -14.25
N ALA A 666 17.63 -4.76 -13.29
CA ALA A 666 17.47 -3.33 -13.09
C ALA A 666 17.97 -2.51 -14.30
N PHE A 667 18.98 -3.01 -15.03
CA PHE A 667 19.42 -2.41 -16.30
C PHE A 667 18.42 -2.67 -17.43
N ALA A 668 17.87 -3.87 -17.51
CA ALA A 668 16.89 -4.24 -18.53
C ALA A 668 15.63 -3.35 -18.50
N ILE A 669 15.13 -3.04 -17.29
CA ILE A 669 13.95 -2.18 -17.14
C ILE A 669 14.28 -0.71 -17.44
N ALA A 670 15.52 -0.27 -17.22
CA ALA A 670 15.95 1.08 -17.59
C ALA A 670 15.87 1.29 -19.12
N VAL A 671 16.22 0.26 -19.91
CA VAL A 671 16.09 0.30 -21.38
C VAL A 671 14.64 0.45 -21.84
N ALA A 672 13.71 -0.26 -21.19
CA ALA A 672 12.29 -0.11 -21.45
C ALA A 672 11.79 1.29 -21.07
N GLY A 673 12.21 1.82 -19.91
CA GLY A 673 11.90 3.17 -19.45
C GLY A 673 12.38 4.29 -20.38
N ILE A 674 13.57 4.14 -20.98
CA ILE A 674 14.09 5.07 -21.99
C ILE A 674 13.16 5.11 -23.20
N THR A 675 12.77 3.93 -23.70
CA THR A 675 11.89 3.81 -24.87
C THR A 675 10.50 4.37 -24.58
N SER A 676 9.95 4.13 -23.38
CA SER A 676 8.61 4.59 -22.99
C SER A 676 8.50 6.11 -22.92
N GLY A 677 9.60 6.79 -22.55
CA GLY A 677 9.74 8.24 -22.60
C GLY A 677 9.57 8.83 -24.01
N SER A 678 10.25 8.27 -25.02
CA SER A 678 10.17 8.78 -26.40
C SER A 678 8.76 8.71 -26.99
N ILE A 679 7.98 7.70 -26.60
CA ILE A 679 6.64 7.44 -27.13
C ILE A 679 5.51 7.92 -26.21
N ALA A 680 5.83 8.70 -25.18
CA ALA A 680 4.86 9.22 -24.20
C ALA A 680 3.70 10.03 -24.80
N GLU A 681 2.59 10.13 -24.07
CA GLU A 681 1.38 10.92 -24.37
C GLU A 681 0.47 10.46 -25.51
N ARG A 682 0.94 9.62 -26.45
CA ARG A 682 0.12 9.19 -27.61
C ARG A 682 0.14 7.68 -27.90
N THR A 683 0.81 6.89 -27.08
CA THR A 683 0.91 5.43 -27.24
C THR A 683 -0.19 4.71 -26.48
N GLN A 684 -0.78 3.69 -27.10
CA GLN A 684 -1.74 2.81 -26.43
C GLN A 684 -1.07 1.97 -25.35
N PHE A 685 -1.78 1.75 -24.24
CA PHE A 685 -1.27 0.95 -23.12
C PHE A 685 -0.85 -0.49 -23.51
N SER A 686 -1.60 -1.13 -24.40
CA SER A 686 -1.30 -2.48 -24.91
C SER A 686 0.02 -2.53 -25.69
N ALA A 687 0.34 -1.50 -26.49
CA ALA A 687 1.63 -1.40 -27.16
C ALA A 687 2.79 -1.31 -26.16
N TYR A 688 2.61 -0.62 -25.02
CA TYR A 688 3.61 -0.60 -23.95
C TYR A 688 3.95 -2.00 -23.45
N LEU A 689 2.93 -2.84 -23.20
CA LEU A 689 3.15 -4.22 -22.76
C LEU A 689 3.93 -5.05 -23.78
N VAL A 690 3.58 -4.93 -25.07
CA VAL A 690 4.19 -5.71 -26.14
C VAL A 690 5.65 -5.32 -26.36
N PHE A 691 5.94 -4.03 -26.54
CA PHE A 691 7.31 -3.62 -26.81
C PHE A 691 8.19 -3.82 -25.57
N SER A 692 7.69 -3.52 -24.36
CA SER A 692 8.47 -3.65 -23.13
C SER A 692 8.88 -5.11 -22.93
N PHE A 693 7.94 -6.05 -23.04
CA PHE A 693 8.21 -7.49 -22.93
C PHE A 693 9.22 -7.98 -23.98
N PHE A 694 9.10 -7.56 -25.24
CA PHE A 694 9.99 -7.99 -26.31
C PHE A 694 11.39 -7.36 -26.19
N LEU A 695 11.45 -6.09 -25.80
CA LEU A 695 12.70 -5.35 -25.64
C LEU A 695 13.51 -5.94 -24.48
N SER A 696 12.94 -6.07 -23.28
CA SER A 696 13.64 -6.62 -22.12
C SER A 696 13.81 -8.14 -22.17
N GLY A 697 12.92 -8.86 -22.85
CA GLY A 697 12.97 -10.32 -22.95
C GLY A 697 13.85 -10.87 -24.07
N PHE A 698 14.11 -10.10 -25.14
CA PHE A 698 14.80 -10.60 -26.34
C PHE A 698 15.82 -9.61 -26.93
N VAL A 699 15.41 -8.39 -27.28
CA VAL A 699 16.28 -7.46 -28.04
C VAL A 699 17.47 -6.98 -27.22
N TYR A 700 17.24 -6.46 -26.02
CA TYR A 700 18.28 -5.98 -25.11
C TYR A 700 19.21 -7.13 -24.64
N PRO A 701 18.69 -8.28 -24.17
CA PRO A 701 19.52 -9.40 -23.75
C PRO A 701 20.53 -9.90 -24.79
N ILE A 702 20.19 -9.87 -26.07
CA ILE A 702 21.13 -10.28 -27.13
C ILE A 702 22.30 -9.29 -27.24
N VAL A 703 22.04 -7.99 -27.10
CA VAL A 703 23.11 -6.98 -27.05
C VAL A 703 23.97 -7.15 -25.80
N VAL A 704 23.35 -7.41 -24.64
CA VAL A 704 24.07 -7.77 -23.41
C VAL A 704 24.96 -8.99 -23.64
N HIS A 705 24.46 -10.01 -24.33
CA HIS A 705 25.24 -11.21 -24.61
C HIS A 705 26.50 -10.88 -25.42
N TRP A 706 26.38 -10.05 -26.46
CA TRP A 706 27.52 -9.70 -27.31
C TRP A 706 28.64 -9.03 -26.55
N VAL A 707 28.31 -8.15 -25.59
CA VAL A 707 29.28 -7.23 -24.97
C VAL A 707 29.66 -7.66 -23.54
N TRP A 708 28.70 -8.14 -22.74
CA TRP A 708 28.91 -8.44 -21.32
C TRP A 708 28.96 -9.92 -20.98
N SER A 709 28.46 -10.82 -21.84
CA SER A 709 28.70 -12.25 -21.64
C SER A 709 30.18 -12.58 -21.84
N SER A 710 30.68 -13.56 -21.10
CA SER A 710 32.03 -14.08 -21.35
C SER A 710 32.14 -14.69 -22.76
N SER A 711 31.07 -15.27 -23.28
CA SER A 711 31.00 -15.97 -24.56
C SER A 711 30.66 -15.06 -25.76
N GLY A 712 30.35 -13.78 -25.55
CA GLY A 712 29.92 -12.84 -26.58
C GLY A 712 30.99 -12.49 -27.61
N TRP A 713 30.60 -12.29 -28.88
CA TRP A 713 31.54 -11.99 -29.97
C TRP A 713 32.19 -10.60 -29.93
N LEU A 714 31.59 -9.63 -29.22
CA LEU A 714 32.20 -8.31 -28.95
C LEU A 714 32.85 -8.25 -27.58
N SER A 715 32.72 -9.32 -26.79
CA SER A 715 33.07 -9.32 -25.38
C SER A 715 34.54 -8.98 -25.19
N PRO A 716 34.87 -8.13 -24.21
CA PRO A 716 36.23 -7.94 -23.80
C PRO A 716 36.79 -9.18 -23.06
N SER A 717 36.01 -10.22 -22.77
CA SER A 717 36.41 -11.33 -21.90
C SER A 717 36.87 -12.61 -22.63
N SER A 718 36.64 -12.74 -23.95
CA SER A 718 36.98 -13.94 -24.74
C SER A 718 37.80 -13.63 -26.01
N GLU A 719 37.51 -14.25 -27.16
CA GLU A 719 38.21 -14.01 -28.43
C GLU A 719 37.98 -12.56 -28.89
N THR A 720 38.88 -11.67 -28.48
CA THR A 720 38.69 -10.23 -28.66
C THR A 720 38.76 -9.79 -30.13
N LEU A 721 37.67 -9.19 -30.62
CA LEU A 721 37.64 -8.49 -31.91
C LEU A 721 38.74 -7.41 -31.93
N PHE A 722 39.49 -7.34 -33.04
CA PHE A 722 40.64 -6.42 -33.22
C PHE A 722 41.68 -6.43 -32.08
N GLY A 723 41.78 -7.54 -31.33
CA GLY A 723 42.66 -7.68 -30.18
C GLY A 723 42.24 -6.85 -28.96
N SER A 724 41.05 -6.21 -29.01
CA SER A 724 40.52 -5.37 -27.94
C SER A 724 39.19 -5.85 -27.37
N GLY A 725 38.22 -6.21 -28.21
CA GLY A 725 36.81 -6.26 -27.79
C GLY A 725 36.25 -4.86 -27.49
N ALA A 726 34.94 -4.76 -27.38
CA ALA A 726 34.25 -3.53 -27.04
C ALA A 726 34.38 -3.24 -25.53
N ILE A 727 34.60 -1.98 -25.18
CA ILE A 727 34.56 -1.46 -23.81
C ILE A 727 33.32 -0.60 -23.68
N ASP A 728 32.25 -1.23 -23.21
CA ASP A 728 31.07 -0.56 -22.71
C ASP A 728 30.84 -0.98 -21.28
N PHE A 729 31.50 -0.29 -20.34
CA PHE A 729 31.61 -0.76 -18.96
C PHE A 729 30.26 -0.87 -18.25
N ALA A 730 29.37 0.11 -18.42
CA ALA A 730 28.06 0.12 -17.80
C ALA A 730 26.89 0.34 -18.80
N GLY A 731 27.12 0.55 -20.10
CA GLY A 731 26.04 0.60 -21.10
C GLY A 731 25.75 1.94 -21.79
N SER A 732 26.74 2.71 -22.26
CA SER A 732 26.45 3.79 -23.24
C SER A 732 25.84 3.24 -24.52
N GLY A 733 26.30 2.08 -24.98
CA GLY A 733 25.75 1.31 -26.08
C GLY A 733 24.63 0.39 -25.61
N VAL A 734 24.99 -0.57 -24.75
CA VAL A 734 24.14 -1.71 -24.36
C VAL A 734 22.81 -1.28 -23.73
N VAL A 735 22.79 -0.19 -22.96
CA VAL A 735 21.55 0.35 -22.35
C VAL A 735 21.06 1.56 -23.12
N HIS A 736 21.86 2.62 -23.19
CA HIS A 736 21.37 3.93 -23.63
C HIS A 736 21.16 3.98 -25.15
N LEU A 737 22.11 3.49 -25.96
CA LEU A 737 21.91 3.43 -27.41
C LEU A 737 20.78 2.47 -27.78
N VAL A 738 20.68 1.31 -27.12
CA VAL A 738 19.57 0.37 -27.35
C VAL A 738 18.21 1.03 -27.09
N GLY A 739 18.01 1.61 -25.90
CA GLY A 739 16.77 2.29 -25.56
C GLY A 739 16.50 3.51 -26.45
N GLY A 740 17.53 4.28 -26.77
CA GLY A 740 17.41 5.48 -27.62
C GLY A 740 17.02 5.17 -29.06
N ILE A 741 17.56 4.11 -29.66
CA ILE A 741 17.21 3.67 -31.02
C ILE A 741 15.84 2.97 -31.05
N ALA A 742 15.46 2.23 -30.01
CA ALA A 742 14.10 1.70 -29.88
C ALA A 742 13.08 2.86 -29.79
N GLY A 743 13.37 3.86 -28.95
CA GLY A 743 12.57 5.09 -28.83
C GLY A 743 12.50 5.90 -30.13
N LEU A 744 13.59 5.89 -30.92
CA LEU A 744 13.64 6.54 -32.24
C LEU A 744 12.60 5.93 -33.17
N TRP A 745 12.63 4.60 -33.33
CA TRP A 745 11.69 3.91 -34.20
C TRP A 745 10.25 4.04 -33.72
N GLY A 746 10.03 3.94 -32.41
CA GLY A 746 8.71 4.15 -31.83
C GLY A 746 8.16 5.52 -32.16
N SER A 747 8.92 6.58 -31.90
CA SER A 747 8.48 7.97 -32.12
C SER A 747 8.36 8.32 -33.61
N PHE A 748 9.27 7.81 -34.43
CA PHE A 748 9.28 8.04 -35.87
C PHE A 748 8.06 7.43 -36.55
N ILE A 749 7.74 6.16 -36.25
CA ILE A 749 6.58 5.46 -36.81
C ILE A 749 5.28 6.06 -36.28
N GLN A 750 5.23 6.39 -35.00
CA GLN A 750 4.04 6.95 -34.38
C GLN A 750 3.71 8.36 -34.88
N GLY A 751 4.73 9.13 -35.24
CA GLY A 751 4.62 10.53 -35.64
C GLY A 751 4.45 11.50 -34.47
N PRO A 752 4.44 12.81 -34.76
CA PRO A 752 4.47 13.85 -33.73
C PRO A 752 3.17 13.98 -32.94
N ARG A 753 3.24 14.50 -31.71
CA ARG A 753 2.04 14.83 -30.91
C ARG A 753 1.21 15.90 -31.61
N VAL A 754 -0.11 15.80 -31.49
CA VAL A 754 -1.06 16.79 -32.05
C VAL A 754 -0.75 18.17 -31.48
N GLY A 755 -0.56 19.14 -32.37
CA GLY A 755 -0.20 20.52 -32.04
C GLY A 755 1.29 20.76 -31.80
N ARG A 756 2.18 19.77 -31.98
CA ARG A 756 3.63 19.94 -31.78
C ARG A 756 4.27 20.84 -32.83
N PHE A 757 3.74 20.79 -34.05
CA PHE A 757 4.12 21.61 -35.19
C PHE A 757 2.86 22.27 -35.76
N ASP A 758 2.95 23.54 -36.15
CA ASP A 758 1.85 24.27 -36.78
C ASP A 758 1.67 23.88 -38.26
N ALA A 759 0.68 24.48 -38.93
CA ALA A 759 0.38 24.21 -40.35
C ALA A 759 1.54 24.53 -41.30
N PHE A 760 2.51 25.37 -40.89
CA PHE A 760 3.72 25.70 -41.63
C PHE A 760 4.91 24.84 -41.22
N GLY A 761 4.69 23.87 -40.33
CA GLY A 761 5.70 22.98 -39.83
C GLY A 761 6.62 23.57 -38.77
N LYS A 762 6.28 24.74 -38.22
CA LYS A 762 7.08 25.42 -37.20
C LYS A 762 6.85 24.76 -35.83
N PRO A 763 7.91 24.56 -35.02
CA PRO A 763 7.76 23.98 -33.69
C PRO A 763 6.93 24.86 -32.75
N VAL A 764 5.94 24.25 -32.09
CA VAL A 764 5.16 24.83 -30.99
C VAL A 764 5.64 24.22 -29.67
N PRO A 765 6.03 25.03 -28.66
CA PRO A 765 6.48 24.50 -27.37
C PRO A 765 5.41 23.68 -26.65
N MET A 766 5.75 22.47 -26.23
CA MET A 766 4.93 21.63 -25.35
C MET A 766 5.62 21.50 -24.00
N ARG A 767 5.32 22.41 -23.08
CA ARG A 767 5.96 22.42 -21.76
C ARG A 767 5.48 21.26 -20.90
N GLY A 768 6.43 20.59 -20.25
CA GLY A 768 6.15 19.71 -19.13
C GLY A 768 5.47 20.46 -17.99
N HIS A 769 4.64 19.75 -17.22
CA HIS A 769 3.76 20.40 -16.26
C HIS A 769 4.42 20.71 -14.90
N ASN A 770 5.56 20.11 -14.57
CA ASN A 770 6.18 20.29 -13.25
C ASN A 770 7.71 20.17 -13.27
N ALA A 771 8.38 21.33 -13.27
CA ALA A 771 9.84 21.40 -13.23
C ALA A 771 10.45 20.83 -11.94
N THR A 772 9.75 20.90 -10.81
CA THR A 772 10.23 20.32 -9.54
C THR A 772 10.35 18.80 -9.65
N LEU A 773 9.38 18.14 -10.30
CA LEU A 773 9.45 16.70 -10.53
C LEU A 773 10.59 16.33 -11.48
N VAL A 774 10.88 17.15 -12.51
CA VAL A 774 12.05 16.93 -13.37
C VAL A 774 13.34 17.01 -12.56
N VAL A 775 13.51 18.06 -11.75
CA VAL A 775 14.71 18.25 -10.92
C VAL A 775 14.88 17.11 -9.91
N LEU A 776 13.81 16.72 -9.19
CA LEU A 776 13.85 15.60 -8.25
C LEU A 776 14.19 14.28 -8.95
N GLY A 777 13.57 14.04 -10.11
CA GLY A 777 13.86 12.88 -10.94
C GLY A 777 15.32 12.83 -11.37
N THR A 778 15.87 13.96 -11.83
CA THR A 778 17.28 14.09 -12.22
C THR A 778 18.24 13.78 -11.07
N PHE A 779 17.98 14.28 -9.85
CA PHE A 779 18.83 13.97 -8.70
C PHE A 779 18.73 12.50 -8.27
N LEU A 780 17.55 11.89 -8.34
CA LEU A 780 17.40 10.45 -8.09
C LEU A 780 18.09 9.60 -9.14
N LEU A 781 18.05 10.01 -10.41
CA LEU A 781 18.81 9.37 -11.49
C LEU A 781 20.32 9.49 -11.25
N TRP A 782 20.81 10.67 -10.83
CA TRP A 782 22.21 10.85 -10.44
C TRP A 782 22.58 9.89 -9.29
N PHE A 783 21.78 9.87 -8.22
CA PHE A 783 22.02 8.98 -7.09
C PHE A 783 22.06 7.50 -7.51
N GLY A 784 21.11 7.08 -8.34
CA GLY A 784 21.09 5.72 -8.88
C GLY A 784 22.26 5.41 -9.83
N TRP A 785 22.81 6.43 -10.52
CA TRP A 785 23.99 6.28 -11.37
C TRP A 785 25.25 5.84 -10.60
N PHE A 786 25.29 6.03 -9.28
CA PHE A 786 26.35 5.47 -8.43
C PHE A 786 26.20 3.96 -8.20
N GLY A 787 25.00 3.41 -8.34
CA GLY A 787 24.79 1.97 -8.50
C GLY A 787 25.06 1.49 -9.91
N PHE A 788 24.77 2.32 -10.91
CA PHE A 788 24.87 1.96 -12.33
C PHE A 788 26.34 1.88 -12.80
N ASN A 789 27.08 2.97 -12.68
CA ASN A 789 28.46 3.05 -13.17
C ASN A 789 29.42 2.31 -12.21
N PRO A 790 29.62 2.73 -10.94
CA PRO A 790 30.50 2.01 -10.02
C PRO A 790 30.08 0.54 -9.81
N GLY A 791 28.78 0.26 -9.64
CA GLY A 791 28.29 -1.10 -9.41
C GLY A 791 28.66 -2.10 -10.51
N SER A 792 28.95 -1.63 -11.73
CA SER A 792 29.26 -2.49 -12.89
C SER A 792 30.61 -3.21 -12.77
N PHE A 793 31.39 -2.93 -11.74
CA PHE A 793 32.50 -3.81 -11.34
C PHE A 793 32.04 -5.22 -10.92
N GLY A 794 30.79 -5.39 -10.46
CA GLY A 794 30.22 -6.67 -10.03
C GLY A 794 30.76 -7.22 -8.71
N LYS A 795 32.04 -6.98 -8.41
CA LYS A 795 32.74 -7.39 -7.19
C LYS A 795 33.67 -6.26 -6.73
N ILE A 796 33.66 -5.94 -5.44
CA ILE A 796 34.46 -4.84 -4.86
C ILE A 796 35.80 -5.32 -4.30
N LEU A 797 35.86 -6.54 -3.76
CA LEU A 797 37.06 -7.13 -3.18
C LEU A 797 37.85 -7.94 -4.23
N VAL A 798 38.40 -7.23 -5.21
CA VAL A 798 39.32 -7.79 -6.21
C VAL A 798 40.58 -6.93 -6.24
N ALA A 799 41.72 -7.50 -5.83
CA ALA A 799 43.00 -6.79 -5.84
C ALA A 799 43.57 -6.70 -7.26
N TYR A 800 44.26 -5.60 -7.59
CA TYR A 800 44.95 -5.51 -8.87
C TYR A 800 46.30 -6.25 -8.84
N PRO A 801 46.69 -6.97 -9.91
CA PRO A 801 47.84 -7.89 -9.89
C PRO A 801 49.18 -7.27 -9.47
N ASN A 802 49.38 -5.98 -9.74
CA ASN A 802 50.67 -5.30 -9.60
C ASN A 802 50.70 -4.29 -8.44
N THR A 803 49.73 -4.32 -7.53
CA THR A 803 49.62 -3.35 -6.43
C THR A 803 49.11 -4.00 -5.15
N THR A 804 49.66 -3.64 -4.00
CA THR A 804 49.20 -4.14 -2.69
C THR A 804 48.15 -3.26 -2.02
N SER A 805 47.95 -2.04 -2.51
CA SER A 805 47.02 -1.05 -1.93
C SER A 805 45.85 -0.66 -2.84
N GLN A 806 45.82 -1.19 -4.07
CA GLN A 806 44.78 -0.89 -5.06
C GLN A 806 44.06 -2.16 -5.53
N GLY A 807 42.81 -1.97 -5.91
CA GLY A 807 41.90 -3.01 -6.39
C GLY A 807 40.61 -2.38 -6.87
N ASN A 808 39.58 -3.19 -7.11
CA ASN A 808 38.27 -2.70 -7.53
C ASN A 808 37.72 -1.63 -6.57
N TRP A 809 38.00 -1.68 -5.26
CA TRP A 809 37.64 -0.60 -4.32
C TRP A 809 38.19 0.78 -4.71
N THR A 810 39.36 0.86 -5.34
CA THR A 810 39.89 2.12 -5.91
C THR A 810 39.26 2.47 -7.25
N GLY A 811 39.01 1.47 -8.10
CA GLY A 811 38.33 1.64 -9.39
C GLY A 811 36.90 2.17 -9.21
N VAL A 812 36.14 1.62 -8.27
CA VAL A 812 34.78 2.04 -7.87
C VAL A 812 34.76 3.52 -7.51
N GLY A 813 35.70 3.98 -6.67
CA GLY A 813 35.82 5.38 -6.30
C GLY A 813 36.14 6.29 -7.50
N ARG A 814 37.08 5.88 -8.36
CA ARG A 814 37.40 6.61 -9.60
C ARG A 814 36.19 6.71 -10.53
N THR A 815 35.45 5.62 -10.71
CA THR A 815 34.24 5.57 -11.53
C THR A 815 33.15 6.52 -11.02
N ALA A 816 32.99 6.66 -9.71
CA ALA A 816 32.05 7.62 -9.13
C ALA A 816 32.47 9.08 -9.43
N VAL A 817 33.77 9.36 -9.38
CA VAL A 817 34.34 10.68 -9.71
C VAL A 817 34.16 11.02 -11.19
N THR A 818 34.53 10.13 -12.11
CA THR A 818 34.37 10.36 -13.56
C THR A 818 32.90 10.55 -13.92
N THR A 819 31.99 9.77 -13.32
CA THR A 819 30.53 9.93 -13.49
C THR A 819 30.06 11.32 -13.10
N THR A 820 30.45 11.77 -11.89
CA THR A 820 30.09 13.08 -11.34
C THR A 820 30.62 14.22 -12.21
N LEU A 821 31.89 14.16 -12.63
CA LEU A 821 32.53 15.22 -13.40
C LEU A 821 31.94 15.35 -14.82
N ALA A 822 31.63 14.23 -15.48
CA ALA A 822 31.02 14.26 -16.80
C ALA A 822 29.61 14.86 -16.78
N GLY A 823 28.73 14.41 -15.89
CA GLY A 823 27.39 14.98 -15.76
C GLY A 823 27.41 16.44 -15.35
N SER A 824 28.27 16.82 -14.39
CA SER A 824 28.41 18.22 -13.96
C SER A 824 28.85 19.12 -15.12
N THR A 825 29.83 18.67 -15.92
CA THR A 825 30.33 19.46 -17.05
C THR A 825 29.32 19.56 -18.18
N ALA A 826 28.57 18.48 -18.45
CA ALA A 826 27.51 18.50 -19.44
C ALA A 826 26.33 19.39 -19.03
N GLY A 827 25.95 19.37 -17.75
CA GLY A 827 24.92 20.25 -17.19
C GLY A 827 25.30 21.73 -17.29
N LEU A 828 26.53 22.09 -16.90
CA LEU A 828 27.04 23.45 -17.06
C LEU A 828 27.10 23.86 -18.53
N THR A 829 27.71 23.02 -19.39
CA THR A 829 27.85 23.32 -20.82
C THR A 829 26.49 23.51 -21.48
N THR A 830 25.50 22.69 -21.13
CA THR A 830 24.14 22.83 -21.67
C THR A 830 23.45 24.09 -21.15
N LEU A 831 23.56 24.39 -19.85
CA LEU A 831 23.00 25.60 -19.24
C LEU A 831 23.53 26.88 -19.93
N PHE A 832 24.85 26.99 -20.09
CA PHE A 832 25.48 28.15 -20.75
C PHE A 832 25.25 28.15 -22.26
N GLY A 833 25.41 27.01 -22.93
CA GLY A 833 25.23 26.88 -24.38
C GLY A 833 23.80 27.20 -24.81
N ARG A 834 22.80 26.70 -24.08
CA ARG A 834 21.39 27.02 -24.32
C ARG A 834 21.06 28.46 -23.99
N ARG A 835 21.60 29.03 -22.90
CA ARG A 835 21.46 30.46 -22.60
C ARG A 835 21.91 31.35 -23.77
N LEU A 836 22.97 30.99 -24.48
CA LEU A 836 23.43 31.72 -25.67
C LEU A 836 22.48 31.59 -26.87
N LEU A 837 21.75 30.47 -26.99
CA LEU A 837 20.83 30.22 -28.09
C LEU A 837 19.42 30.78 -27.84
N VAL A 838 18.91 30.68 -26.61
CA VAL A 838 17.52 31.04 -26.26
C VAL A 838 17.38 32.34 -25.46
N GLY A 839 18.47 32.89 -24.93
CA GLY A 839 18.48 34.19 -24.25
C GLY A 839 17.97 34.21 -22.81
N HIS A 840 17.60 33.06 -22.23
CA HIS A 840 17.26 32.87 -20.81
C HIS A 840 17.94 31.64 -20.20
N TRP A 841 18.01 31.57 -18.87
CA TRP A 841 18.46 30.36 -18.17
C TRP A 841 17.28 29.39 -18.07
N ASP A 842 17.53 28.09 -18.25
CA ASP A 842 16.50 27.06 -18.18
C ASP A 842 17.00 25.86 -17.37
N ALA A 843 16.25 25.49 -16.33
CA ALA A 843 16.62 24.42 -15.42
C ALA A 843 16.43 23.02 -16.04
N LEU A 844 15.47 22.85 -16.94
CA LEU A 844 15.20 21.58 -17.61
C LEU A 844 16.30 21.27 -18.63
N ASP A 845 16.74 22.29 -19.38
CA ASP A 845 17.91 22.17 -20.27
C ASP A 845 19.16 21.72 -19.49
N ALA A 846 19.40 22.29 -18.30
CA ALA A 846 20.52 21.88 -17.44
C ALA A 846 20.38 20.44 -16.94
N CYS A 847 19.16 20.01 -16.57
CA CYS A 847 18.86 18.65 -16.15
C CYS A 847 19.12 17.64 -17.27
N ASN A 848 18.60 17.89 -18.48
CA ASN A 848 18.82 17.03 -19.65
C ASN A 848 20.31 16.98 -20.05
N GLY A 849 21.00 18.13 -20.00
CA GLY A 849 22.44 18.21 -20.23
C GLY A 849 23.23 17.32 -19.28
N LEU A 850 22.92 17.41 -17.98
CA LEU A 850 23.58 16.60 -16.95
C LEU A 850 23.36 15.10 -17.17
N LEU A 851 22.12 14.69 -17.49
CA LEU A 851 21.81 13.30 -17.81
C LEU A 851 22.51 12.82 -19.09
N GLY A 852 22.63 13.65 -20.12
CA GLY A 852 23.41 13.36 -21.33
C GLY A 852 24.89 13.11 -21.04
N GLY A 853 25.47 13.86 -20.08
CA GLY A 853 26.83 13.63 -19.60
C GLY A 853 26.99 12.29 -18.88
N PHE A 854 26.02 11.91 -18.05
CA PHE A 854 26.03 10.59 -17.40
C PHE A 854 25.92 9.45 -18.41
N VAL A 855 25.02 9.56 -19.40
CA VAL A 855 24.88 8.59 -20.49
C VAL A 855 26.20 8.39 -21.24
N ALA A 856 26.87 9.49 -21.60
CA ALA A 856 28.08 9.44 -22.40
C ALA A 856 29.26 8.79 -21.65
N ILE A 857 29.41 9.08 -20.35
CA ILE A 857 30.55 8.54 -19.59
C ILE A 857 30.37 7.06 -19.24
N THR A 858 29.15 6.52 -19.26
CA THR A 858 28.81 5.14 -18.86
C THR A 858 29.73 4.06 -19.48
N SER A 859 30.09 4.15 -20.76
CA SER A 859 30.99 3.17 -21.41
C SER A 859 32.44 3.25 -20.90
N GLY A 860 32.93 4.46 -20.63
CA GLY A 860 34.33 4.74 -20.32
C GLY A 860 34.62 5.02 -18.85
N CYS A 861 33.61 5.06 -17.98
CA CYS A 861 33.72 5.61 -16.63
C CYS A 861 34.77 4.94 -15.75
N SER A 862 35.07 3.65 -15.98
CA SER A 862 36.08 2.89 -15.25
C SER A 862 37.49 2.98 -15.86
N VAL A 863 37.60 3.38 -17.14
CA VAL A 863 38.84 3.31 -17.93
C VAL A 863 39.40 4.67 -18.35
N VAL A 864 38.74 5.79 -18.05
CA VAL A 864 39.25 7.14 -18.36
C VAL A 864 39.72 7.89 -17.12
N GLU A 865 40.54 8.92 -17.33
CA GLU A 865 40.97 9.84 -16.28
C GLU A 865 39.87 10.85 -15.90
N PRO A 866 39.84 11.37 -14.66
CA PRO A 866 38.89 12.40 -14.23
C PRO A 866 38.86 13.64 -15.13
N TRP A 867 40.01 14.11 -15.63
CA TRP A 867 40.05 15.26 -16.54
C TRP A 867 39.38 14.95 -17.88
N ALA A 868 39.51 13.72 -18.38
CA ALA A 868 38.91 13.29 -19.64
C ALA A 868 37.38 13.23 -19.49
N ALA A 869 36.86 12.87 -18.31
CA ALA A 869 35.44 12.90 -18.04
C ALA A 869 34.81 14.31 -18.20
N LEU A 870 35.55 15.38 -17.86
CA LEU A 870 35.10 16.76 -18.13
C LEU A 870 34.91 16.99 -19.64
N VAL A 871 35.89 16.55 -20.45
CA VAL A 871 35.84 16.65 -21.92
C VAL A 871 34.68 15.84 -22.49
N CYS A 872 34.44 14.63 -21.97
CA CYS A 872 33.31 13.80 -22.35
C CYS A 872 31.99 14.55 -22.15
N GLY A 873 31.78 15.10 -20.95
CA GLY A 873 30.57 15.86 -20.61
C GLY A 873 30.38 17.11 -21.48
N PHE A 874 31.45 17.87 -21.71
CA PHE A 874 31.42 19.05 -22.58
C PHE A 874 30.94 18.69 -24.00
N CYS A 875 31.51 17.65 -24.60
CA CYS A 875 31.12 17.21 -25.95
C CYS A 875 29.72 16.59 -25.97
N ALA A 876 29.34 15.83 -24.94
CA ALA A 876 28.01 15.23 -24.83
C ALA A 876 26.89 16.28 -24.85
N ALA A 877 27.10 17.43 -24.17
CA ALA A 877 26.18 18.56 -24.20
C ALA A 877 25.96 19.09 -25.63
N TRP A 878 27.02 19.24 -26.43
CA TRP A 878 26.90 19.69 -27.81
C TRP A 878 26.23 18.68 -28.73
N VAL A 879 26.46 17.38 -28.50
CA VAL A 879 25.74 16.31 -29.20
C VAL A 879 24.24 16.42 -28.91
N LEU A 880 23.84 16.56 -27.64
CA LEU A 880 22.44 16.73 -27.26
C LEU A 880 21.81 17.97 -27.90
N ILE A 881 22.45 19.14 -27.74
CA ILE A 881 21.96 20.41 -28.32
C ILE A 881 21.80 20.29 -29.84
N GLY A 882 22.80 19.71 -30.53
CA GLY A 882 22.79 19.54 -31.97
C GLY A 882 21.67 18.61 -32.44
N LEU A 883 21.46 17.49 -31.76
CA LEU A 883 20.40 16.54 -32.08
C LEU A 883 19.01 17.10 -31.76
N ASN A 884 18.85 17.90 -30.70
CA ASN A 884 17.59 18.58 -30.42
C ASN A 884 17.25 19.58 -31.54
N ILE A 885 18.23 20.35 -32.02
CA ILE A 885 18.02 21.25 -33.18
C ILE A 885 17.66 20.44 -34.43
N LEU A 886 18.32 19.31 -34.66
CA LEU A 886 18.04 18.45 -35.81
C LEU A 886 16.64 17.83 -35.74
N ALA A 887 16.23 17.33 -34.57
CA ALA A 887 14.90 16.78 -34.34
C ALA A 887 13.80 17.79 -34.70
N LEU A 888 13.95 19.05 -34.26
CA LEU A 888 13.01 20.12 -34.59
C LEU A 888 12.96 20.40 -36.10
N LYS A 889 14.10 20.38 -36.80
CA LYS A 889 14.16 20.59 -38.26
C LYS A 889 13.53 19.45 -39.04
N LEU A 890 13.63 18.23 -38.53
CA LEU A 890 13.06 17.02 -39.14
C LEU A 890 11.62 16.76 -38.69
N GLN A 891 11.03 17.66 -37.91
CA GLN A 891 9.69 17.50 -37.33
C GLN A 891 9.53 16.21 -36.50
N PHE A 892 10.63 15.77 -35.90
CA PHE A 892 10.67 14.62 -35.00
C PHE A 892 10.27 15.07 -33.59
N ASP A 893 9.32 14.37 -32.98
CA ASP A 893 8.81 14.68 -31.65
C ASP A 893 9.06 13.52 -30.68
N ASP A 894 10.06 13.70 -29.84
CA ASP A 894 10.32 12.90 -28.66
C ASP A 894 10.00 13.78 -27.43
N PRO A 895 8.98 13.45 -26.62
CA PRO A 895 8.55 14.26 -25.48
C PRO A 895 9.63 14.52 -24.44
N LEU A 896 10.58 13.60 -24.27
CA LEU A 896 11.62 13.66 -23.25
C LEU A 896 13.00 13.89 -23.85
N GLU A 897 13.09 14.02 -25.18
CA GLU A 897 14.36 14.05 -25.91
C GLU A 897 15.18 12.76 -25.68
N ALA A 898 14.52 11.65 -25.34
CA ALA A 898 15.16 10.41 -24.92
C ALA A 898 15.99 9.76 -26.04
N THR A 899 15.57 9.85 -27.30
CA THR A 899 16.37 9.42 -28.46
C THR A 899 17.64 10.26 -28.60
N GLN A 900 17.53 11.58 -28.51
CA GLN A 900 18.68 12.49 -28.63
C GLN A 900 19.67 12.30 -27.49
N LEU A 901 19.14 12.19 -26.27
CA LEU A 901 19.92 12.05 -25.05
C LEU A 901 20.56 10.66 -24.96
N HIS A 902 19.76 9.58 -25.00
CA HIS A 902 20.28 8.23 -24.81
C HIS A 902 20.94 7.68 -26.08
N GLY A 903 20.32 7.86 -27.24
CA GLY A 903 20.87 7.42 -28.51
C GLY A 903 22.09 8.24 -28.92
N GLY A 904 21.95 9.57 -28.90
CA GLY A 904 23.01 10.49 -29.29
C GLY A 904 24.20 10.53 -28.34
N CYS A 905 23.97 10.81 -27.05
CA CYS A 905 25.07 10.86 -26.08
C CYS A 905 25.64 9.45 -25.82
N GLY A 906 24.83 8.38 -25.95
CA GLY A 906 25.31 7.01 -25.86
C GLY A 906 26.28 6.65 -26.99
N ALA A 907 25.93 7.02 -28.23
CA ALA A 907 26.81 6.90 -29.39
C ALA A 907 28.13 7.67 -29.20
N TRP A 908 28.05 8.90 -28.68
CA TRP A 908 29.24 9.69 -28.34
C TRP A 908 30.08 9.02 -27.27
N GLY A 909 29.46 8.44 -26.24
CA GLY A 909 30.16 7.71 -25.18
C GLY A 909 31.02 6.58 -25.71
N LEU A 910 30.47 5.75 -26.61
CA LEU A 910 31.22 4.67 -27.25
C LEU A 910 32.45 5.19 -28.00
N ILE A 911 32.28 6.23 -28.82
CA ILE A 911 33.38 6.88 -29.55
C ILE A 911 34.41 7.44 -28.57
N PHE A 912 33.95 8.16 -27.54
CA PHE A 912 34.80 8.81 -26.54
C PHE A 912 35.69 7.80 -25.81
N THR A 913 35.12 6.67 -25.40
CA THR A 913 35.86 5.57 -24.76
C THR A 913 36.96 5.03 -25.68
N GLY A 914 36.67 4.84 -26.96
CA GLY A 914 37.67 4.43 -27.96
C GLY A 914 38.79 5.45 -28.20
N LEU A 915 38.57 6.72 -27.89
CA LEU A 915 39.57 7.78 -28.02
C LEU A 915 40.43 7.95 -26.76
N PHE A 916 39.84 7.83 -25.56
CA PHE A 916 40.44 8.29 -24.30
C PHE A 916 40.63 7.21 -23.22
N ALA A 917 40.30 5.94 -23.46
CA ALA A 917 40.56 4.87 -22.49
C ALA A 917 42.06 4.77 -22.16
N LYS A 918 42.43 4.90 -20.89
CA LYS A 918 43.80 4.89 -20.41
C LYS A 918 44.31 3.45 -20.28
N LYS A 919 45.50 3.19 -20.82
CA LYS A 919 46.14 1.86 -20.84
C LYS A 919 46.12 1.16 -19.48
N GLU A 920 46.55 1.87 -18.44
CA GLU A 920 46.64 1.34 -17.08
C GLU A 920 45.27 0.90 -16.55
N PHE A 921 44.22 1.68 -16.83
CA PHE A 921 42.89 1.38 -16.33
C PHE A 921 42.19 0.28 -17.13
N VAL A 922 42.45 0.19 -18.45
CA VAL A 922 42.04 -0.95 -19.26
C VAL A 922 42.65 -2.25 -18.72
N ILE A 923 43.94 -2.24 -18.35
CA ILE A 923 44.61 -3.39 -17.73
C ILE A 923 43.98 -3.75 -16.38
N GLN A 924 43.70 -2.76 -15.54
CA GLN A 924 43.09 -2.96 -14.22
C GLN A 924 41.69 -3.58 -14.29
N VAL A 925 40.85 -3.09 -15.21
CA VAL A 925 39.43 -3.48 -15.29
C VAL A 925 39.25 -4.82 -16.03
N TYR A 926 40.02 -5.04 -17.10
CA TYR A 926 39.85 -6.20 -17.99
C TYR A 926 40.99 -7.22 -17.90
N ASN A 927 41.82 -7.11 -16.85
CA ASN A 927 42.92 -8.04 -16.55
C ASN A 927 43.87 -8.35 -17.71
N SER A 928 44.01 -7.44 -18.70
CA SER A 928 44.78 -7.75 -19.92
C SER A 928 46.27 -8.02 -19.63
N GLY A 929 46.81 -7.57 -18.50
CA GLY A 929 48.20 -7.82 -18.11
C GLY A 929 48.51 -9.18 -17.48
N ALA A 930 47.50 -9.96 -17.05
CA ALA A 930 47.74 -11.22 -16.30
C ALA A 930 48.28 -12.37 -17.17
N ALA A 931 48.20 -12.26 -18.50
CA ALA A 931 48.59 -13.30 -19.46
C ALA A 931 49.52 -12.81 -20.59
N GLY A 932 50.16 -11.64 -20.44
CA GLY A 932 51.00 -11.05 -21.50
C GLY A 932 50.25 -10.43 -22.69
N VAL A 933 48.93 -10.27 -22.58
CA VAL A 933 48.06 -9.73 -23.64
C VAL A 933 47.98 -8.21 -23.55
N VAL A 934 48.69 -7.49 -24.41
CA VAL A 934 48.56 -6.02 -24.47
C VAL A 934 47.32 -5.66 -25.26
N ARG A 935 46.27 -5.20 -24.56
CA ARG A 935 45.03 -4.73 -25.18
C ARG A 935 45.21 -3.31 -25.76
N PRO A 936 44.68 -3.03 -26.96
CA PRO A 936 44.50 -1.67 -27.44
C PRO A 936 43.74 -0.81 -26.42
N TYR A 937 44.07 0.47 -26.38
CA TYR A 937 43.45 1.46 -25.51
C TYR A 937 43.14 2.71 -26.34
N GLY A 938 42.82 3.84 -25.69
CA GLY A 938 42.39 5.07 -26.36
C GLY A 938 43.32 5.50 -27.49
N LEU A 939 42.75 5.74 -28.67
CA LEU A 939 43.49 6.14 -29.87
C LEU A 939 44.35 7.38 -29.62
N LEU A 940 43.80 8.39 -28.95
CA LEU A 940 44.50 9.66 -28.66
C LEU A 940 45.54 9.54 -27.55
N LEU A 941 45.56 8.41 -26.84
CA LEU A 941 46.57 8.09 -25.83
C LEU A 941 47.67 7.18 -26.38
N GLY A 942 47.63 6.81 -27.66
CA GLY A 942 48.62 5.95 -28.31
C GLY A 942 48.26 4.45 -28.33
N GLY A 943 47.00 4.11 -28.09
CA GLY A 943 46.53 2.71 -28.01
C GLY A 943 46.23 2.03 -29.34
N GLY A 944 46.45 2.71 -30.47
CA GLY A 944 46.14 2.21 -31.81
C GLY A 944 44.64 2.24 -32.14
N TRP A 945 44.28 1.72 -33.31
CA TRP A 945 42.89 1.79 -33.81
C TRP A 945 41.98 0.67 -33.27
N GLY A 946 42.53 -0.37 -32.66
CA GLY A 946 41.77 -1.59 -32.32
C GLY A 946 40.56 -1.33 -31.43
N LEU A 947 40.71 -0.57 -30.35
CA LEU A 947 39.60 -0.27 -29.43
C LEU A 947 38.53 0.59 -30.12
N ILE A 948 38.90 1.72 -30.74
CA ILE A 948 37.93 2.57 -31.45
C ILE A 948 37.22 1.81 -32.58
N GLY A 949 37.92 0.88 -33.25
CA GLY A 949 37.32 -0.02 -34.23
C GLY A 949 36.21 -0.88 -33.61
N CYS A 950 36.44 -1.48 -32.43
CA CYS A 950 35.41 -2.23 -31.71
C CYS A 950 34.21 -1.36 -31.32
N GLN A 951 34.45 -0.15 -30.78
CA GLN A 951 33.37 0.76 -30.38
C GLN A 951 32.50 1.18 -31.57
N VAL A 952 33.10 1.41 -32.74
CA VAL A 952 32.36 1.72 -33.98
C VAL A 952 31.55 0.52 -34.45
N VAL A 953 32.11 -0.70 -34.38
CA VAL A 953 31.36 -1.91 -34.71
C VAL A 953 30.19 -2.11 -33.76
N GLU A 954 30.40 -1.95 -32.45
CA GLU A 954 29.34 -2.02 -31.43
C GLU A 954 28.22 -1.02 -31.74
N LEU A 955 28.56 0.26 -31.95
CA LEU A 955 27.61 1.30 -32.33
C LEU A 955 26.76 0.88 -33.54
N LEU A 956 27.41 0.51 -34.65
CA LEU A 956 26.71 0.19 -35.89
C LEU A 956 25.83 -1.05 -35.75
N VAL A 957 26.31 -2.08 -35.05
CA VAL A 957 25.56 -3.33 -34.90
C VAL A 957 24.41 -3.16 -33.92
N ILE A 958 24.55 -2.39 -32.84
CA ILE A 958 23.42 -2.04 -31.96
C ILE A 958 22.34 -1.27 -32.74
N VAL A 959 22.74 -0.23 -33.49
CA VAL A 959 21.80 0.55 -34.31
C VAL A 959 21.08 -0.36 -35.31
N ALA A 960 21.81 -1.23 -36.01
CA ALA A 960 21.24 -2.15 -37.00
C ALA A 960 20.29 -3.17 -36.34
N TRP A 961 20.72 -3.82 -35.26
CA TRP A 961 19.95 -4.85 -34.56
C TRP A 961 18.65 -4.32 -33.99
N VAL A 962 18.72 -3.20 -33.26
CA VAL A 962 17.53 -2.58 -32.68
C VAL A 962 16.60 -2.09 -33.78
N SER A 963 17.15 -1.57 -34.89
CA SER A 963 16.32 -1.16 -36.03
C SER A 963 15.59 -2.32 -36.71
N ILE A 964 16.28 -3.45 -36.93
CA ILE A 964 15.72 -4.64 -37.59
C ILE A 964 14.74 -5.37 -36.68
N THR A 965 14.83 -5.22 -35.37
CA THR A 965 13.93 -5.88 -34.40
C THR A 965 12.78 -4.98 -33.98
N MET A 966 13.05 -3.79 -33.44
CA MET A 966 12.04 -2.89 -32.90
C MET A 966 11.29 -2.11 -33.99
N GLY A 967 11.95 -1.75 -35.10
CA GLY A 967 11.30 -1.09 -36.24
C GLY A 967 10.10 -1.89 -36.76
N PRO A 968 10.26 -3.17 -37.13
CA PRO A 968 9.15 -4.03 -37.54
C PRO A 968 8.09 -4.24 -36.46
N VAL A 969 8.45 -4.33 -35.17
CA VAL A 969 7.47 -4.46 -34.08
C VAL A 969 6.58 -3.22 -34.01
N PHE A 970 7.15 -2.02 -33.96
CA PHE A 970 6.37 -0.79 -33.96
C PHE A 970 5.58 -0.60 -35.25
N PHE A 971 6.14 -0.96 -36.40
CA PHE A 971 5.43 -0.90 -37.68
C PHE A 971 4.24 -1.88 -37.72
N ALA A 972 4.40 -3.10 -37.19
CA ALA A 972 3.31 -4.06 -37.09
C ALA A 972 2.21 -3.55 -36.15
N LEU A 973 2.57 -3.02 -34.98
CA LEU A 973 1.61 -2.41 -34.04
C LEU A 973 0.85 -1.24 -34.69
N ASP A 974 1.53 -0.41 -35.48
CA ASP A 974 0.92 0.69 -36.23
C ASP A 974 -0.08 0.17 -37.28
N LYS A 975 0.33 -0.81 -38.09
CA LYS A 975 -0.53 -1.43 -39.11
C LYS A 975 -1.75 -2.15 -38.52
N LEU A 976 -1.62 -2.68 -37.31
CA LEU A 976 -2.72 -3.29 -36.56
C LEU A 976 -3.59 -2.26 -35.83
N LYS A 977 -3.30 -0.95 -35.94
CA LYS A 977 -3.97 0.14 -35.22
C LYS A 977 -3.94 -0.02 -33.70
N MET A 978 -2.89 -0.67 -33.19
CA MET A 978 -2.65 -0.92 -31.77
C MET A 978 -1.56 -0.02 -31.18
N PHE A 979 -0.96 0.87 -31.98
CA PHE A 979 0.18 1.66 -31.53
C PHE A 979 -0.21 3.04 -31.00
N ARG A 980 -0.88 3.87 -31.82
CA ARG A 980 -1.29 5.23 -31.45
C ARG A 980 -2.75 5.29 -31.02
N ILE A 981 -3.03 6.14 -30.03
CA ILE A 981 -4.39 6.43 -29.54
C ILE A 981 -5.15 7.32 -30.53
N SER A 982 -6.46 7.49 -30.34
CA SER A 982 -7.24 8.40 -31.17
C SER A 982 -6.83 9.86 -30.95
N ILE A 983 -7.07 10.74 -31.94
CA ILE A 983 -6.79 12.17 -31.81
C ILE A 983 -7.59 12.78 -30.66
N ASP A 984 -8.84 12.36 -30.49
CA ASP A 984 -9.70 12.84 -29.41
C ASP A 984 -9.14 12.46 -28.04
N ASP A 985 -8.67 11.22 -27.87
CA ASP A 985 -8.02 10.78 -26.63
C ASP A 985 -6.71 11.52 -26.36
N GLU A 986 -5.94 11.82 -27.40
CA GLU A 986 -4.69 12.57 -27.29
C GLU A 986 -4.94 14.03 -26.89
N VAL A 987 -5.98 14.66 -27.41
CA VAL A 987 -6.39 16.02 -27.06
C VAL A 987 -6.96 16.08 -25.65
N ALA A 988 -7.80 15.12 -25.26
CA ALA A 988 -8.33 14.99 -23.90
C ALA A 988 -7.24 14.68 -22.86
N GLY A 989 -6.28 13.83 -23.22
CA GLY A 989 -5.24 13.31 -22.33
C GLY A 989 -5.58 11.94 -21.74
N LEU A 990 -4.57 11.07 -21.69
CA LEU A 990 -4.72 9.67 -21.31
C LEU A 990 -5.14 9.45 -19.86
N ASP A 991 -4.87 10.41 -18.98
CA ASP A 991 -5.28 10.34 -17.58
C ASP A 991 -6.82 10.28 -17.47
N ILE A 992 -7.52 11.11 -18.26
CA ILE A 992 -8.99 11.13 -18.31
C ILE A 992 -9.50 9.97 -19.16
N SER A 993 -9.00 9.84 -20.39
CA SER A 993 -9.59 8.94 -21.38
C SER A 993 -9.34 7.46 -21.09
N SER A 994 -8.23 7.12 -20.42
CA SER A 994 -7.82 5.73 -20.16
C SER A 994 -7.68 5.36 -18.69
N HIS A 995 -7.43 6.34 -17.80
CA HIS A 995 -7.10 6.06 -16.38
C HIS A 995 -8.12 6.58 -15.36
N GLY A 996 -9.24 7.13 -15.82
CA GLY A 996 -10.38 7.44 -14.97
C GLY A 996 -10.20 8.67 -14.06
N GLY A 997 -9.25 9.56 -14.36
CA GLY A 997 -9.09 10.84 -13.67
C GLY A 997 -7.67 11.41 -13.72
N TYR A 998 -7.49 12.64 -13.23
CA TYR A 998 -6.20 13.33 -13.19
C TYR A 998 -5.26 12.77 -12.12
N ALA A 999 -3.95 12.90 -12.34
CA ALA A 999 -2.92 12.53 -11.35
C ALA A 999 -2.97 13.36 -10.05
N TYR A 1000 -3.59 14.53 -10.06
CA TYR A 1000 -3.73 15.45 -8.92
C TYR A 1000 -5.13 16.07 -8.89
N ALA A 1001 -5.52 16.60 -7.71
CA ALA A 1001 -6.78 17.31 -7.56
C ALA A 1001 -6.79 18.55 -8.46
N ALA A 1002 -7.75 18.62 -9.38
CA ALA A 1002 -7.84 19.72 -10.36
C ALA A 1002 -8.06 21.07 -9.66
N HIS A 1003 -7.34 22.11 -10.10
CA HIS A 1003 -7.67 23.48 -9.75
C HIS A 1003 -8.94 23.90 -10.53
N PRO A 1004 -9.89 24.63 -9.91
CA PRO A 1004 -11.20 24.95 -10.51
C PRO A 1004 -11.15 25.69 -11.86
N GLN A 1005 -10.01 26.27 -12.24
CA GLN A 1005 -9.83 27.04 -13.46
C GLN A 1005 -9.46 26.19 -14.70
N GLU A 1006 -9.12 24.91 -14.55
CA GLU A 1006 -8.77 24.02 -15.67
C GLU A 1006 -9.97 23.18 -16.18
N ASN A 1007 -11.20 23.51 -15.75
CA ASN A 1007 -12.41 22.70 -15.94
C ASN A 1007 -13.12 22.83 -17.30
N HIS A 1008 -12.46 23.29 -18.36
CA HIS A 1008 -13.03 23.23 -19.70
C HIS A 1008 -12.30 22.19 -20.54
N PRO A 1009 -12.88 21.00 -20.80
CA PRO A 1009 -12.38 20.12 -21.85
C PRO A 1009 -12.46 20.90 -23.17
N LEU A 1010 -11.31 21.24 -23.73
CA LEU A 1010 -11.20 21.87 -25.05
C LEU A 1010 -11.45 20.80 -26.10
N PHE A 1011 -12.46 21.01 -26.95
CA PHE A 1011 -12.77 20.12 -28.06
C PHE A 1011 -11.89 20.47 -29.26
N TYR A 1012 -11.70 19.53 -30.19
CA TYR A 1012 -10.91 19.77 -31.42
C TYR A 1012 -11.42 20.99 -32.23
N SER A 1013 -12.73 21.27 -32.16
CA SER A 1013 -13.35 22.47 -32.75
C SER A 1013 -12.79 23.79 -32.21
N ASP A 1014 -12.37 23.81 -30.95
CA ASP A 1014 -11.85 25.01 -30.29
C ASP A 1014 -10.44 25.35 -30.78
N TYR A 1015 -9.66 24.35 -31.21
CA TYR A 1015 -8.35 24.55 -31.84
C TYR A 1015 -8.47 25.02 -33.30
N MET A 1016 -9.49 24.55 -34.03
CA MET A 1016 -9.77 25.01 -35.39
C MET A 1016 -10.22 26.48 -35.42
N GLY A 1017 -10.95 26.95 -34.39
CA GLY A 1017 -11.40 28.33 -34.29
C GLY A 1017 -10.27 29.36 -34.05
N ILE A 1018 -9.11 28.93 -33.56
CA ILE A 1018 -7.97 29.81 -33.25
C ILE A 1018 -7.03 29.97 -34.47
N GLN A 1019 -7.16 29.12 -35.49
CA GLN A 1019 -6.45 29.23 -36.77
C GLN A 1019 -7.35 29.81 -37.88
N GLY A 1020 -7.89 31.01 -37.65
CA GLY A 1020 -8.25 32.01 -38.67
C GLY A 1020 -9.31 31.65 -39.73
N LEU A 1021 -10.42 32.39 -39.71
CA LEU A 1021 -11.09 33.06 -40.84
C LEU A 1021 -12.52 33.38 -40.42
N ASN A 1022 -12.78 34.65 -40.08
CA ASN A 1022 -14.07 35.28 -40.32
C ASN A 1022 -13.78 36.69 -40.81
N ASP A 1023 -13.53 36.77 -42.12
CA ASP A 1023 -13.98 37.89 -42.93
C ASP A 1023 -15.52 37.84 -43.03
N SER A 1024 -16.11 39.02 -43.18
CA SER A 1024 -17.54 39.40 -43.31
C SER A 1024 -18.33 39.71 -42.03
#